data_AF-A0A0C1LDB3-F1
#
_entry.id   AF-A0A0C1LDB3-F1
#
_cell.length_a   1.000
_cell.length_b   1.000
_cell.length_c   1.000
_cell.angle_alpha   90.00
_cell.angle_beta   90.00
_cell.angle_gamma   90.00
#
_symmetry.space_group_name_H-M   'P 1'
#
loop_
_entity.id
_entity.type
_entity.pdbx_description
1 polymer ?
#
loop_
_entity_poly.entity_id
_entity_poly.type
_entity_poly.pdbx_seq_one_letter_code
_entity_poly.pdbx_strand_id
1 'polypeptide(L)'
;MTIRKNTVFNIIFAGNCLLLFLLAAEKYIVVPAWLQVIGRMHPLILHFPVVLLLLNIAWESGIFRRHADKDWYDSIGDGLLLATAVTSTITAIMGLLLSREEGYEGNTVMLHKWGGILLPVICMFWYGLRDSLRKKRLLYFSTSAATLVLLIFTGHQGATITHGDQFLTAPVSKDEQQQVIAFEDALVFEHLVKPVLEAKCINCHNSQKAKGDLIMESPAGLLKGGRNGILWDTTAKDYGLMLRRVHLPVEDRKHMPPKGKPQLTEEEIAILYHWVRSGSSTTKRLTELDPADSLRILAEMKFSTPSEPVFEFDPADEGTVASLNNHYRVISPLAAGSPALEVNFFGAANFTPKQLSEILPVKEQVISMNLNKMPVNNKDLEVLAQFPNLQQLILSFTQISDSGLAFLKPLTRLRQLSLSGTQVTAKGVEKLSALPALQQLYCWNTGITLADIKSLQHRNKAWKIESGFDGDTIQIQLNAPIVENAAQVIKQGTPLLLKHYVRGAEIRYTLDGSEPDSIHSLKYDSGAEISSTAVVKSKAYKKGWITSPVTTRAFYLEGKRPDSFRLASAPDPAYKGNGAATLFDFDKGDLNFKTPKWIGYHGRNLEVSMDFNNPIELSSIWLTGLVDIGSHIMPPGEIQVWGGTGSKMTLLGKLIPKQPSKDTSAYQTSYAIPIKPVMVKNMKVVVRPLAALPKWHQKKGDKTWIFFDEMFIY
;
A
#
# COMPACT_ATOMS: atom_id res chain seq x y z
N MET A 1 -7.99 15.43 -51.66
CA MET A 1 -7.40 15.86 -50.36
C MET A 1 -7.84 17.27 -49.96
N THR A 2 -7.97 18.20 -50.91
CA THR A 2 -8.36 19.62 -50.71
C THR A 2 -9.73 19.82 -50.06
N ILE A 3 -10.76 19.05 -50.45
CA ILE A 3 -12.10 19.13 -49.86
C ILE A 3 -12.07 18.85 -48.35
N ARG A 4 -11.30 17.85 -47.91
CA ARG A 4 -11.15 17.50 -46.49
C ARG A 4 -10.43 18.58 -45.68
N LYS A 5 -9.41 19.23 -46.25
CA LYS A 5 -8.67 20.32 -45.59
C LYS A 5 -9.55 21.56 -45.39
N ASN A 6 -10.40 21.90 -46.37
CA ASN A 6 -11.34 23.02 -46.27
C ASN A 6 -12.42 22.78 -45.20
N THR A 7 -12.95 21.56 -45.11
CA THR A 7 -13.89 21.21 -44.04
C THR A 7 -13.27 21.38 -42.66
N VAL A 8 -12.03 20.90 -42.47
CA VAL A 8 -11.32 21.04 -41.19
C VAL A 8 -11.03 22.51 -40.87
N PHE A 9 -10.67 23.33 -41.87
CA PHE A 9 -10.49 24.77 -41.66
C PHE A 9 -11.77 25.46 -41.19
N ASN A 10 -12.93 25.13 -41.78
CA ASN A 10 -14.22 25.67 -41.33
C ASN A 10 -14.58 25.25 -39.90
N ILE A 11 -14.22 24.02 -39.49
CA ILE A 11 -14.37 23.55 -38.11
C ILE A 11 -13.49 24.37 -37.16
N ILE A 12 -12.24 24.65 -37.54
CA ILE A 12 -11.33 25.49 -36.74
C ILE A 12 -11.88 26.91 -36.62
N PHE A 13 -12.38 27.47 -37.71
CA PHE A 13 -13.01 28.79 -37.72
C PHE A 13 -14.20 28.84 -36.76
N ALA A 14 -15.13 27.89 -36.87
CA ALA A 14 -16.25 27.76 -35.95
C ALA A 14 -15.78 27.56 -34.49
N GLY A 15 -14.74 26.77 -34.28
CA GLY A 15 -14.14 26.53 -32.95
C GLY A 15 -13.52 27.80 -32.35
N ASN A 16 -12.86 28.63 -33.14
CA ASN A 16 -12.31 29.91 -32.68
C ASN A 16 -13.43 30.93 -32.43
N CYS A 17 -14.49 30.94 -33.24
CA CYS A 17 -15.69 31.74 -32.96
C CYS A 17 -16.33 31.33 -31.62
N LEU A 18 -16.45 30.01 -31.36
CA LEU A 18 -16.93 29.49 -30.08
C LEU A 18 -16.00 29.90 -28.93
N LEU A 19 -14.69 29.77 -29.09
CA LEU A 19 -13.71 30.17 -28.08
C LEU A 19 -13.85 31.66 -27.71
N LEU A 20 -13.95 32.55 -28.71
CA LEU A 20 -14.13 33.98 -28.49
C LEU A 20 -15.50 34.30 -27.88
N PHE A 21 -16.56 33.60 -28.29
CA PHE A 21 -17.87 33.72 -27.68
C PHE A 21 -17.85 33.33 -26.19
N LEU A 22 -17.24 32.19 -25.86
CA LEU A 22 -17.08 31.73 -24.48
C LEU A 22 -16.22 32.70 -23.65
N LEU A 23 -15.18 33.28 -24.25
CA LEU A 23 -14.38 34.32 -23.59
C LEU A 23 -15.21 35.57 -23.29
N ALA A 24 -16.02 36.04 -24.25
CA ALA A 24 -16.89 37.21 -24.05
C ALA A 24 -17.99 36.95 -23.01
N ALA A 25 -18.54 35.74 -23.01
CA ALA A 25 -19.58 35.29 -22.08
C ALA A 25 -19.01 34.73 -20.76
N GLU A 26 -17.70 34.83 -20.52
CA GLU A 26 -16.98 34.13 -19.46
C GLU A 26 -17.60 34.30 -18.06
N LYS A 27 -18.12 35.49 -17.76
CA LYS A 27 -18.76 35.81 -16.47
C LYS A 27 -20.08 35.07 -16.22
N TYR A 28 -20.69 34.54 -17.28
CA TYR A 28 -21.99 33.86 -17.24
C TYR A 28 -21.85 32.34 -17.41
N ILE A 29 -20.63 31.82 -17.58
CA ILE A 29 -20.39 30.39 -17.78
C ILE A 29 -20.46 29.66 -16.43
N VAL A 30 -21.41 28.74 -16.31
CA VAL A 30 -21.48 27.75 -15.22
C VAL A 30 -21.18 26.38 -15.80
N VAL A 31 -20.08 25.75 -15.36
CA VAL A 31 -19.61 24.47 -15.91
C VAL A 31 -20.19 23.30 -15.09
N PRO A 32 -21.10 22.48 -15.66
CA PRO A 32 -21.66 21.32 -14.97
C PRO A 32 -20.58 20.25 -14.69
N ALA A 33 -20.79 19.41 -13.68
CA ALA A 33 -19.79 18.46 -13.19
C ALA A 33 -19.22 17.53 -14.28
N TRP A 34 -20.05 17.08 -15.24
CA TRP A 34 -19.58 16.23 -16.34
C TRP A 34 -18.69 17.01 -17.32
N LEU A 35 -18.92 18.31 -17.50
CA LEU A 35 -18.14 19.18 -18.38
C LEU A 35 -16.82 19.64 -17.73
N GLN A 36 -16.76 19.64 -16.39
CA GLN A 36 -15.50 19.87 -15.66
C GLN A 36 -14.44 18.81 -16.02
N VAL A 37 -14.86 17.57 -16.30
CA VAL A 37 -13.95 16.51 -16.79
C VAL A 37 -13.25 16.94 -18.07
N ILE A 38 -13.99 17.58 -19.00
CA ILE A 38 -13.42 18.09 -20.26
C ILE A 38 -12.41 19.21 -19.98
N GLY A 39 -12.70 20.11 -19.03
CA GLY A 39 -11.74 21.13 -18.61
C GLY A 39 -10.45 20.52 -18.03
N ARG A 40 -10.59 19.53 -17.14
CA ARG A 40 -9.46 18.82 -16.51
C ARG A 40 -8.60 18.02 -17.49
N MET A 41 -9.07 17.76 -18.70
CA MET A 41 -8.27 17.16 -19.78
C MET A 41 -7.31 18.15 -20.45
N HIS A 42 -7.35 19.45 -20.13
CA HIS A 42 -6.45 20.45 -20.71
C HIS A 42 -4.95 20.05 -20.63
N PRO A 43 -4.40 19.58 -19.48
CA PRO A 43 -3.01 19.11 -19.41
C PRO A 43 -2.71 17.87 -20.26
N LEU A 44 -3.72 17.03 -20.52
CA LEU A 44 -3.55 15.84 -21.35
C LEU A 44 -3.32 16.23 -22.82
N ILE A 45 -4.08 17.21 -23.32
CA ILE A 45 -4.08 17.58 -24.75
C ILE A 45 -3.03 18.66 -25.06
N LEU A 46 -2.58 19.47 -24.09
CA LEU A 46 -1.67 20.60 -24.35
C LEU A 46 -0.34 20.22 -25.01
N HIS A 47 0.12 18.98 -24.87
CA HIS A 47 1.38 18.51 -25.46
C HIS A 47 1.28 18.41 -27.00
N PHE A 48 0.10 18.13 -27.53
CA PHE A 48 -0.11 17.98 -28.98
C PHE A 48 0.14 19.28 -29.76
N PRO A 49 -0.52 20.43 -29.46
CA PRO A 49 -0.26 21.66 -30.20
C PRO A 49 1.18 22.16 -30.03
N VAL A 50 1.80 21.96 -28.86
CA VAL A 50 3.21 22.33 -28.63
C VAL A 50 4.12 21.56 -29.58
N VAL A 51 4.04 20.23 -29.59
CA VAL A 51 4.91 19.39 -30.42
C VAL A 51 4.63 19.61 -31.91
N LEU A 52 3.35 19.67 -32.31
CA LEU A 52 2.99 19.87 -33.72
C LEU A 52 3.43 21.23 -34.25
N LEU A 53 3.38 22.28 -33.43
CA LEU A 53 3.88 23.62 -33.80
C LEU A 53 5.40 23.62 -33.95
N LEU A 54 6.13 23.01 -33.00
CA LEU A 54 7.59 22.90 -33.09
C LEU A 54 8.02 22.10 -34.33
N LEU A 55 7.33 20.99 -34.61
CA LEU A 55 7.54 20.19 -35.82
C LEU A 55 7.21 20.99 -37.08
N ASN A 56 6.13 21.78 -37.09
CA ASN A 56 5.79 22.64 -38.23
C ASN A 56 6.89 23.69 -38.49
N ILE A 57 7.33 24.40 -37.44
CA ILE A 57 8.40 25.41 -37.55
C ILE A 57 9.72 24.76 -38.03
N ALA A 58 10.07 23.59 -37.48
CA ALA A 58 11.26 22.85 -37.89
C ALA A 58 11.13 22.34 -39.34
N TRP A 59 9.97 21.82 -39.73
CA TRP A 59 9.70 21.37 -41.09
C TRP A 59 9.93 22.51 -42.06
N GLU A 60 9.31 23.67 -41.82
CA GLU A 60 9.27 24.84 -42.72
C GLU A 60 10.56 25.67 -42.71
N SER A 61 11.50 25.39 -41.80
CA SER A 61 12.86 25.94 -41.82
C SER A 61 13.65 25.58 -43.09
N GLY A 62 13.18 24.56 -43.84
CA GLY A 62 13.77 24.13 -45.10
C GLY A 62 14.86 23.07 -44.96
N ILE A 63 15.14 22.57 -43.74
CA ILE A 63 16.12 21.50 -43.47
C ILE A 63 15.84 20.26 -44.34
N PHE A 64 14.57 19.87 -44.46
CA PHE A 64 14.15 18.68 -45.21
C PHE A 64 13.77 18.95 -46.67
N ARG A 65 13.78 20.21 -47.10
CA ARG A 65 13.31 20.64 -48.43
C ARG A 65 14.23 20.18 -49.57
N ARG A 66 15.52 19.96 -49.30
CA ARG A 66 16.51 19.58 -50.32
C ARG A 66 16.30 18.18 -50.92
N HIS A 67 15.50 17.32 -50.27
CA HIS A 67 15.36 15.91 -50.64
C HIS A 67 13.90 15.51 -50.98
N ALA A 68 13.01 16.49 -51.16
CA ALA A 68 11.58 16.26 -51.23
C ALA A 68 10.91 17.01 -52.39
N ASP A 69 9.89 16.39 -52.99
CA ASP A 69 8.99 17.06 -53.93
C ASP A 69 8.29 18.25 -53.25
N LYS A 70 8.12 19.36 -53.99
CA LYS A 70 7.62 20.62 -53.43
C LYS A 70 6.16 20.51 -52.98
N ASP A 71 5.30 19.88 -53.77
CA ASP A 71 3.87 19.77 -53.46
C ASP A 71 3.65 18.81 -52.28
N TRP A 72 4.46 17.76 -52.21
CA TRP A 72 4.48 16.85 -51.06
C TRP A 72 4.93 17.54 -49.77
N TYR A 73 6.04 18.29 -49.84
CA TYR A 73 6.60 19.01 -48.69
C TYR A 73 5.64 20.08 -48.15
N ASP A 74 5.04 20.88 -49.04
CA ASP A 74 4.05 21.92 -48.68
C ASP A 74 2.78 21.28 -48.11
N SER A 75 2.35 20.13 -48.64
CA SER A 75 1.17 19.41 -48.12
C SER A 75 1.35 18.88 -46.70
N ILE A 76 2.56 18.44 -46.33
CA ILE A 76 2.91 18.02 -44.97
C ILE A 76 2.95 19.21 -44.03
N GLY A 77 3.61 20.30 -44.42
CA GLY A 77 3.65 21.54 -43.64
C GLY A 77 2.23 22.07 -43.35
N ASP A 78 1.37 22.08 -44.36
CA ASP A 78 -0.06 22.41 -44.22
C ASP A 78 -0.77 21.49 -43.25
N GLY A 79 -0.50 20.17 -43.31
CA GLY A 79 -1.10 19.19 -42.41
C GLY A 79 -0.72 19.43 -40.95
N LEU A 80 0.57 19.71 -40.69
CA LEU A 80 1.08 20.00 -39.35
C LEU A 80 0.49 21.29 -38.79
N LEU A 81 0.46 22.37 -39.57
CA LEU A 81 -0.12 23.64 -39.14
C LEU A 81 -1.63 23.53 -38.88
N LEU A 82 -2.35 22.80 -39.74
CA LEU A 82 -3.77 22.55 -39.55
C LEU A 82 -4.05 21.71 -38.29
N ALA A 83 -3.29 20.64 -38.06
CA ALA A 83 -3.41 19.82 -36.87
C ALA A 83 -3.06 20.62 -35.59
N THR A 84 -2.06 21.50 -35.68
CA THR A 84 -1.71 22.45 -34.61
C THR A 84 -2.90 23.37 -34.29
N ALA A 85 -3.53 23.96 -35.30
CA ALA A 85 -4.68 24.85 -35.12
C ALA A 85 -5.90 24.15 -34.51
N VAL A 86 -6.20 22.91 -34.92
CA VAL A 86 -7.27 22.10 -34.30
C VAL A 86 -6.98 21.83 -32.82
N THR A 87 -5.81 21.27 -32.54
CA THR A 87 -5.46 20.81 -31.19
C THR A 87 -5.28 21.98 -30.22
N SER A 88 -4.74 23.11 -30.67
CA SER A 88 -4.66 24.34 -29.86
C SER A 88 -6.02 24.95 -29.56
N THR A 89 -6.95 24.96 -30.53
CA THR A 89 -8.32 25.45 -30.31
C THR A 89 -9.05 24.60 -29.27
N ILE A 90 -8.97 23.27 -29.38
CA ILE A 90 -9.55 22.34 -28.39
C ILE A 90 -8.90 22.56 -27.01
N THR A 91 -7.57 22.65 -26.96
CA THR A 91 -6.81 22.88 -25.72
C THR A 91 -7.22 24.19 -25.05
N ALA A 92 -7.40 25.27 -25.82
CA ALA A 92 -7.80 26.58 -25.31
C ALA A 92 -9.23 26.57 -24.74
N ILE A 93 -10.19 25.91 -25.42
CA ILE A 93 -11.55 25.73 -24.91
C ILE A 93 -11.53 24.95 -23.59
N MET A 94 -10.79 23.83 -23.53
CA MET A 94 -10.63 23.05 -22.29
C MET A 94 -9.99 23.89 -21.17
N GLY A 95 -8.97 24.69 -21.47
CA GLY A 95 -8.33 25.57 -20.50
C GLY A 95 -9.26 26.65 -19.96
N LEU A 96 -10.10 27.24 -20.83
CA LEU A 96 -11.12 28.20 -20.42
C LEU A 96 -12.15 27.57 -19.48
N LEU A 97 -12.63 26.35 -19.79
CA LEU A 97 -13.52 25.59 -18.92
C LEU A 97 -12.87 25.26 -17.57
N LEU A 98 -11.60 24.82 -17.57
CA LEU A 98 -10.85 24.52 -16.36
C LEU A 98 -10.70 25.75 -15.46
N SER A 99 -10.47 26.93 -16.05
CA SER A 99 -10.34 28.18 -15.30
C SER A 99 -11.62 28.60 -14.55
N ARG A 100 -12.77 27.94 -14.80
CA ARG A 100 -14.02 28.17 -14.05
C ARG A 100 -14.12 27.32 -12.78
N GLU A 101 -13.23 26.35 -12.60
CA GLU A 101 -13.13 25.65 -11.32
C GLU A 101 -12.54 26.55 -10.24
N GLU A 102 -12.93 26.30 -8.99
CA GLU A 102 -12.46 27.10 -7.85
C GLU A 102 -10.94 27.05 -7.69
N GLY A 103 -10.38 28.21 -7.38
CA GLY A 103 -8.98 28.38 -7.04
C GLY A 103 -8.07 28.77 -8.19
N TYR A 104 -8.54 29.00 -9.42
CA TYR A 104 -7.71 29.55 -10.50
C TYR A 104 -7.91 31.06 -10.63
N GLU A 105 -7.09 31.84 -9.92
CA GLU A 105 -7.21 33.29 -9.83
C GLU A 105 -5.84 33.97 -9.99
N GLY A 106 -5.80 35.28 -10.24
CA GLY A 106 -4.55 36.05 -10.32
C GLY A 106 -4.10 36.44 -11.73
N ASN A 107 -3.08 37.30 -11.76
CA ASN A 107 -2.58 37.92 -13.00
C ASN A 107 -1.91 36.91 -13.94
N THR A 108 -1.18 35.94 -13.39
CA THR A 108 -0.51 34.87 -14.17
C THR A 108 -1.52 33.99 -14.88
N VAL A 109 -2.63 33.62 -14.22
CA VAL A 109 -3.75 32.89 -14.83
C VAL A 109 -4.39 33.71 -15.95
N MET A 110 -4.55 35.02 -15.77
CA MET A 110 -5.06 35.92 -16.80
C MET A 110 -4.14 35.98 -18.02
N LEU A 111 -2.82 36.15 -17.82
CA LEU A 111 -1.82 36.19 -18.89
C LEU A 111 -1.77 34.86 -19.66
N HIS A 112 -1.76 33.74 -18.94
CA HIS A 112 -1.81 32.40 -19.54
C HIS A 112 -3.08 32.20 -20.37
N LYS A 113 -4.25 32.63 -19.86
CA LYS A 113 -5.53 32.55 -20.59
C LYS A 113 -5.48 33.33 -21.90
N TRP A 114 -5.01 34.57 -21.88
CA TRP A 114 -4.90 35.38 -23.10
C TRP A 114 -3.89 34.81 -24.10
N GLY A 115 -2.74 34.34 -23.63
CA GLY A 115 -1.76 33.67 -24.49
C GLY A 115 -2.32 32.39 -25.13
N GLY A 116 -3.04 31.58 -24.34
CA GLY A 116 -3.69 30.36 -24.80
C GLY A 116 -4.83 30.60 -25.80
N ILE A 117 -5.47 31.76 -25.79
CA ILE A 117 -6.51 32.15 -26.76
C ILE A 117 -5.90 32.77 -28.02
N LEU A 118 -4.84 33.56 -27.87
CA LEU A 118 -4.16 34.19 -29.00
C LEU A 118 -3.49 33.16 -29.92
N LEU A 119 -2.92 32.10 -29.34
CA LEU A 119 -2.23 31.04 -30.08
C LEU A 119 -3.10 30.36 -31.17
N PRO A 120 -4.27 29.78 -30.89
CA PRO A 120 -5.11 29.14 -31.92
C PRO A 120 -5.61 30.14 -32.97
N VAL A 121 -5.88 31.39 -32.58
CA VAL A 121 -6.29 32.46 -33.51
C VAL A 121 -5.16 32.76 -34.50
N ILE A 122 -3.92 32.92 -34.01
CA ILE A 122 -2.74 33.11 -34.88
C ILE A 122 -2.54 31.90 -35.79
N CYS A 123 -2.61 30.67 -35.27
CA CYS A 123 -2.46 29.46 -36.09
C CYS A 123 -3.53 29.35 -37.18
N MET A 124 -4.78 29.75 -36.90
CA MET A 124 -5.86 29.78 -37.89
C MET A 124 -5.58 30.80 -38.99
N PHE A 125 -5.21 32.03 -38.65
CA PHE A 125 -4.86 33.06 -39.64
C PHE A 125 -3.60 32.69 -40.44
N TRP A 126 -2.60 32.12 -39.79
CA TRP A 126 -1.40 31.61 -40.45
C TRP A 126 -1.77 30.55 -41.48
N TYR A 127 -2.62 29.57 -41.13
CA TYR A 127 -3.09 28.58 -42.08
C TYR A 127 -3.90 29.20 -43.24
N GLY A 128 -4.80 30.13 -42.94
CA GLY A 128 -5.60 30.83 -43.96
C GLY A 128 -4.76 31.64 -44.95
N LEU A 129 -3.64 32.21 -44.48
CA LEU A 129 -2.74 33.06 -45.28
C LEU A 129 -1.47 32.34 -45.75
N ARG A 130 -1.35 31.02 -45.54
CA ARG A 130 -0.12 30.25 -45.75
C ARG A 130 0.50 30.43 -47.13
N ASP A 131 -0.30 30.46 -48.19
CA ASP A 131 0.18 30.61 -49.57
C ASP A 131 0.78 32.00 -49.83
N SER A 132 0.23 33.03 -49.19
CA SER A 132 0.74 34.41 -49.26
C SER A 132 2.01 34.57 -48.40
N LEU A 133 2.00 33.95 -47.21
CA LEU A 133 3.12 34.00 -46.27
C LEU A 133 4.35 33.25 -46.82
N ARG A 134 4.18 32.05 -47.40
CA ARG A 134 5.30 31.30 -48.00
C ARG A 134 5.98 32.02 -49.17
N LYS A 135 5.26 32.88 -49.89
CA LYS A 135 5.85 33.76 -50.94
C LYS A 135 6.74 34.85 -50.35
N LYS A 136 6.46 35.30 -49.11
CA LYS A 136 7.19 36.35 -48.39
C LYS A 136 8.00 35.75 -47.25
N ARG A 137 9.18 35.21 -47.57
CA ARG A 137 10.06 34.47 -46.64
C ARG A 137 10.24 35.18 -45.29
N LEU A 138 10.55 36.48 -45.29
CA LEU A 138 10.75 37.25 -44.05
C LEU A 138 9.49 37.25 -43.16
N LEU A 139 8.33 37.52 -43.75
CA LEU A 139 7.06 37.57 -43.02
C LEU A 139 6.68 36.19 -42.46
N TYR A 140 6.98 35.13 -43.19
CA TYR A 140 6.81 33.75 -42.70
C TYR A 140 7.68 33.47 -41.47
N PHE A 141 8.99 33.74 -41.55
CA PHE A 141 9.91 33.54 -40.42
C PHE A 141 9.54 34.40 -39.20
N SER A 142 9.15 35.65 -39.41
CA SER A 142 8.67 36.51 -38.32
C SER A 142 7.41 35.97 -37.66
N THR A 143 6.47 35.43 -38.45
CA THR A 143 5.25 34.80 -37.91
C THR A 143 5.58 33.55 -37.09
N SER A 144 6.47 32.69 -37.60
CA SER A 144 6.94 31.51 -36.89
C SER A 144 7.65 31.86 -35.57
N ALA A 145 8.55 32.84 -35.59
CA ALA A 145 9.29 33.28 -34.42
C ALA A 145 8.37 33.92 -33.37
N ALA A 146 7.45 34.79 -33.78
CA ALA A 146 6.47 35.40 -32.88
C ALA A 146 5.56 34.34 -32.23
N THR A 147 5.11 33.34 -32.99
CA THR A 147 4.29 32.25 -32.47
C THR A 147 5.07 31.37 -31.50
N LEU A 148 6.36 31.12 -31.75
CA LEU A 148 7.24 30.38 -30.84
C LEU A 148 7.46 31.13 -29.53
N VAL A 149 7.72 32.44 -29.57
CA VAL A 149 7.87 33.27 -28.38
C VAL A 149 6.58 33.27 -27.55
N LEU A 150 5.42 33.40 -28.20
CA LEU A 150 4.11 33.31 -27.54
C LEU A 150 3.91 31.95 -26.88
N LEU A 151 4.28 30.84 -27.55
CA LEU A 151 4.20 29.49 -27.02
C LEU A 151 5.06 29.33 -25.76
N ILE A 152 6.32 29.77 -25.81
CA ILE A 152 7.27 29.69 -24.68
C ILE A 152 6.75 30.52 -23.51
N PHE A 153 6.33 31.76 -23.77
CA PHE A 153 5.76 32.63 -22.74
C PHE A 153 4.52 32.00 -22.10
N THR A 154 3.55 31.55 -22.91
CA THR A 154 2.31 30.94 -22.42
C THR A 154 2.59 29.64 -21.65
N GLY A 155 3.54 28.83 -22.12
CA GLY A 155 3.97 27.60 -21.45
C GLY A 155 4.64 27.87 -20.11
N HIS A 156 5.49 28.90 -20.03
CA HIS A 156 6.11 29.33 -18.76
C HIS A 156 5.05 29.75 -17.74
N GLN A 157 4.08 30.58 -18.14
CA GLN A 157 2.96 30.94 -17.27
C GLN A 157 2.15 29.71 -16.82
N GLY A 158 1.96 28.74 -17.71
CA GLY A 158 1.29 27.47 -17.38
C GLY A 158 2.05 26.66 -16.32
N ALA A 159 3.37 26.56 -16.44
CA ALA A 159 4.22 25.90 -15.46
C ALA A 159 4.18 26.61 -14.09
N THR A 160 4.21 27.95 -14.09
CA THR A 160 4.06 28.75 -12.85
C THR A 160 2.74 28.47 -12.13
N ILE A 161 1.63 28.36 -12.87
CA ILE A 161 0.31 28.07 -12.28
C ILE A 161 0.27 26.67 -11.66
N THR A 162 0.98 25.68 -12.22
CA THR A 162 0.92 24.29 -11.76
C THR A 162 1.97 23.92 -10.71
N HIS A 163 3.15 24.56 -10.78
CA HIS A 163 4.32 24.19 -9.98
C HIS A 163 4.88 25.32 -9.12
N GLY A 164 4.30 26.53 -9.19
CA GLY A 164 4.79 27.69 -8.45
C GLY A 164 5.86 28.47 -9.22
N ASP A 165 6.21 29.64 -8.68
CA ASP A 165 7.28 30.47 -9.21
C ASP A 165 8.63 29.75 -9.15
N GLN A 166 9.55 30.12 -10.05
CA GLN A 166 10.92 29.57 -10.15
C GLN A 166 11.04 28.06 -10.42
N PHE A 167 9.96 27.30 -10.61
CA PHE A 167 10.04 25.85 -10.86
C PHE A 167 11.00 25.44 -11.99
N LEU A 168 10.97 26.16 -13.11
CA LEU A 168 11.85 25.89 -14.27
C LEU A 168 13.30 26.31 -14.02
N THR A 169 13.52 27.33 -13.19
CA THR A 169 14.85 27.82 -12.86
C THR A 169 15.45 27.10 -11.67
N ALA A 170 14.67 26.44 -10.81
CA ALA A 170 15.11 25.84 -9.55
C ALA A 170 16.41 25.01 -9.62
N PRO A 171 16.70 24.24 -10.69
CA PRO A 171 17.98 23.52 -10.80
C PRO A 171 19.20 24.38 -11.15
N VAL A 172 19.00 25.61 -11.64
CA VAL A 172 20.03 26.50 -12.23
C VAL A 172 20.07 27.87 -11.54
N SER A 173 18.96 28.32 -10.97
CA SER A 173 19.01 29.30 -9.88
C SER A 173 19.86 28.63 -8.81
N LYS A 174 20.97 29.28 -8.46
CA LYS A 174 21.62 29.03 -7.18
C LYS A 174 20.66 29.54 -6.10
N ASP A 175 19.49 28.93 -5.98
CA ASP A 175 18.76 29.01 -4.74
C ASP A 175 19.59 28.18 -3.78
N GLU A 176 20.26 28.93 -2.91
CA GLU A 176 20.58 28.53 -1.55
C GLU A 176 20.46 27.02 -1.40
N GLN A 177 21.58 26.31 -1.60
CA GLN A 177 21.86 25.18 -0.72
C GLN A 177 21.38 25.65 0.63
N GLN A 178 20.28 25.06 1.15
CA GLN A 178 19.71 25.39 2.46
C GLN A 178 20.91 25.74 3.31
N GLN A 179 21.12 27.05 3.57
CA GLN A 179 22.31 27.44 4.31
C GLN A 179 22.24 26.57 5.54
N VAL A 180 23.29 25.80 5.82
CA VAL A 180 23.31 24.92 6.99
C VAL A 180 23.33 25.86 8.18
N ILE A 181 22.14 26.31 8.54
CA ILE A 181 21.91 27.27 9.60
C ILE A 181 22.08 26.43 10.85
N ALA A 182 23.08 26.81 11.65
CA ALA A 182 23.32 26.19 12.93
C ALA A 182 22.01 26.18 13.72
N PHE A 183 21.79 25.13 14.51
CA PHE A 183 20.59 25.00 15.34
C PHE A 183 20.30 26.27 16.16
N GLU A 184 21.35 26.99 16.57
CA GLU A 184 21.33 28.25 17.30
C GLU A 184 20.64 29.40 16.56
N ASP A 185 20.76 29.42 15.24
CA ASP A 185 20.25 30.47 14.36
C ASP A 185 18.95 30.09 13.63
N ALA A 186 18.53 28.83 13.75
CA ALA A 186 17.38 28.34 13.04
C ALA A 186 16.06 28.84 13.67
N LEU A 187 15.27 29.55 12.86
CA LEU A 187 13.88 29.93 13.14
C LEU A 187 12.92 28.74 13.01
N VAL A 188 11.96 28.65 13.95
CA VAL A 188 10.94 27.60 14.01
C VAL A 188 10.15 27.52 12.71
N PHE A 189 9.60 28.63 12.24
CA PHE A 189 8.74 28.60 11.06
C PHE A 189 9.53 28.43 9.77
N GLU A 190 10.56 29.24 9.55
CA GLU A 190 11.30 29.28 8.28
C GLU A 190 12.02 27.96 7.97
N HIS A 191 12.61 27.30 8.97
CA HIS A 191 13.48 26.15 8.74
C HIS A 191 12.85 24.80 9.12
N LEU A 192 11.78 24.78 9.93
CA LEU A 192 11.11 23.55 10.34
C LEU A 192 9.73 23.37 9.70
N VAL A 193 8.91 24.43 9.65
CA VAL A 193 7.50 24.37 9.22
C VAL A 193 7.33 24.67 7.73
N LYS A 194 7.90 25.77 7.25
CA LYS A 194 7.77 26.25 5.86
C LYS A 194 8.16 25.20 4.82
N PRO A 195 9.26 24.41 4.97
CA PRO A 195 9.59 23.37 4.01
C PRO A 195 8.50 22.28 3.86
N VAL A 196 7.80 21.96 4.96
CA VAL A 196 6.67 21.02 4.94
C VAL A 196 5.50 21.63 4.15
N LEU A 197 5.21 22.91 4.38
CA LEU A 197 4.14 23.63 3.67
C LEU A 197 4.44 23.76 2.17
N GLU A 198 5.67 24.08 1.80
CA GLU A 198 6.13 24.16 0.40
C GLU A 198 5.96 22.82 -0.32
N ALA A 199 6.43 21.74 0.30
CA ALA A 199 6.38 20.42 -0.30
C ALA A 199 4.94 19.88 -0.45
N LYS A 200 4.07 20.11 0.54
CA LYS A 200 2.79 19.39 0.67
C LYS A 200 1.55 20.26 0.47
N CYS A 201 1.64 21.57 0.63
CA CYS A 201 0.47 22.46 0.72
C CYS A 201 0.45 23.56 -0.35
N ILE A 202 1.55 24.27 -0.56
CA ILE A 202 1.61 25.50 -1.38
C ILE A 202 1.29 25.22 -2.85
N ASN A 203 1.59 24.02 -3.37
CA ASN A 203 1.20 23.59 -4.72
C ASN A 203 -0.32 23.72 -5.03
N CYS A 204 -1.17 23.77 -4.01
CA CYS A 204 -2.62 23.95 -4.15
C CYS A 204 -3.19 25.12 -3.34
N HIS A 205 -2.36 25.83 -2.58
CA HIS A 205 -2.73 26.94 -1.69
C HIS A 205 -1.73 28.09 -1.86
N ASN A 206 -1.60 28.57 -3.09
CA ASN A 206 -0.73 29.69 -3.44
C ASN A 206 -1.54 30.86 -4.04
N SER A 207 -0.88 32.00 -4.26
CA SER A 207 -1.51 33.21 -4.82
C SER A 207 -2.14 33.03 -6.19
N GLN A 208 -1.66 32.08 -7.00
CA GLN A 208 -2.20 31.78 -8.33
C GLN A 208 -3.25 30.64 -8.30
N LYS A 209 -3.14 29.79 -7.29
CA LYS A 209 -3.93 28.58 -7.09
C LYS A 209 -4.45 28.50 -5.64
N ALA A 210 -5.41 29.35 -5.29
CA ALA A 210 -5.92 29.50 -3.92
C ALA A 210 -7.13 28.59 -3.66
N LYS A 211 -6.95 27.27 -3.62
CA LYS A 211 -8.09 26.36 -3.36
C LYS A 211 -8.68 26.62 -1.96
N GLY A 212 -10.00 26.82 -1.91
CA GLY A 212 -10.70 27.16 -0.67
C GLY A 212 -10.32 28.54 -0.11
N ASP A 213 -9.91 29.46 -0.99
CA ASP A 213 -9.51 30.84 -0.70
C ASP A 213 -8.31 30.95 0.27
N LEU A 214 -7.50 29.89 0.35
CA LEU A 214 -6.36 29.77 1.26
C LEU A 214 -5.04 29.98 0.52
N ILE A 215 -4.20 30.89 1.05
CA ILE A 215 -2.86 31.22 0.55
C ILE A 215 -1.84 30.96 1.67
N MET A 216 -0.89 30.06 1.42
CA MET A 216 0.11 29.59 2.41
C MET A 216 1.54 30.04 2.09
N GLU A 217 1.73 30.89 1.07
CA GLU A 217 3.06 31.42 0.67
C GLU A 217 3.65 32.41 1.67
N SER A 218 2.84 33.00 2.53
CA SER A 218 3.28 33.99 3.50
C SER A 218 2.66 33.77 4.88
N PRO A 219 3.37 34.15 5.97
CA PRO A 219 2.83 34.19 7.32
C PRO A 219 1.48 34.93 7.43
N ALA A 220 1.34 36.05 6.71
CA ALA A 220 0.10 36.82 6.70
C ALA A 220 -1.06 36.05 6.06
N GLY A 221 -0.79 35.30 4.98
CA GLY A 221 -1.79 34.43 4.34
C GLY A 221 -2.25 33.29 5.25
N LEU A 222 -1.32 32.69 5.98
CA LEU A 222 -1.62 31.63 6.95
C LEU A 222 -2.52 32.11 8.09
N LEU A 223 -2.24 33.30 8.65
CA LEU A 223 -3.03 33.89 9.72
C LEU A 223 -4.44 34.32 9.25
N LYS A 224 -4.56 34.77 8.00
CA LYS A 224 -5.86 35.14 7.41
C LYS A 224 -6.81 33.94 7.27
N GLY A 225 -6.26 32.73 7.06
CA GLY A 225 -7.06 31.53 6.85
C GLY A 225 -7.72 31.49 5.47
N GLY A 226 -8.64 30.53 5.29
CA GLY A 226 -9.37 30.34 4.04
C GLY A 226 -10.88 30.53 4.20
N ARG A 227 -11.64 30.13 3.17
CA ARG A 227 -13.12 30.21 3.15
C ARG A 227 -13.80 29.56 4.35
N ASN A 228 -13.19 28.50 4.88
CA ASN A 228 -13.74 27.74 6.00
C ASN A 228 -13.29 28.26 7.38
N GLY A 229 -12.57 29.37 7.44
CA GLY A 229 -12.03 29.97 8.66
C GLY A 229 -10.52 29.85 8.80
N ILE A 230 -10.03 30.17 10.00
CA ILE A 230 -8.61 30.12 10.37
C ILE A 230 -8.08 28.68 10.37
N LEU A 231 -6.78 28.53 10.10
CA LEU A 231 -6.15 27.22 9.95
C LEU A 231 -6.03 26.46 11.27
N TRP A 232 -5.78 27.16 12.36
CA TRP A 232 -5.61 26.58 13.68
C TRP A 232 -6.24 27.46 14.74
N ASP A 233 -6.65 26.82 15.83
CA ASP A 233 -7.11 27.47 17.05
C ASP A 233 -6.42 26.75 18.22
N THR A 234 -5.50 27.44 18.89
CA THR A 234 -4.69 26.86 19.97
C THR A 234 -5.49 26.57 21.23
N THR A 235 -6.72 27.08 21.32
CA THR A 235 -7.65 26.85 22.43
C THR A 235 -8.60 25.67 22.18
N ALA A 236 -8.74 25.25 20.92
CA ALA A 236 -9.60 24.13 20.54
C ALA A 236 -8.95 22.78 20.82
N LYS A 237 -9.75 21.77 21.22
CA LYS A 237 -9.24 20.41 21.52
C LYS A 237 -8.58 19.72 20.33
N ASP A 238 -9.00 20.05 19.12
CA ASP A 238 -8.47 19.49 17.86
C ASP A 238 -7.42 20.41 17.21
N TYR A 239 -7.06 21.52 17.87
CA TYR A 239 -6.10 22.52 17.41
C TYR A 239 -6.46 23.16 16.04
N GLY A 240 -7.72 23.05 15.61
CA GLY A 240 -8.29 23.69 14.44
C GLY A 240 -8.24 22.90 13.13
N LEU A 241 -8.59 23.58 12.04
CA LEU A 241 -9.00 22.96 10.76
C LEU A 241 -7.87 22.23 10.03
N MET A 242 -6.65 22.75 10.08
CA MET A 242 -5.50 22.15 9.41
C MET A 242 -5.22 20.77 10.01
N LEU A 243 -5.06 20.71 11.34
CA LEU A 243 -4.75 19.46 12.03
C LEU A 243 -5.90 18.46 11.94
N ARG A 244 -7.16 18.92 11.95
CA ARG A 244 -8.30 18.04 11.68
C ARG A 244 -8.25 17.41 10.29
N ARG A 245 -7.87 18.16 9.25
CA ARG A 245 -7.88 17.66 7.86
C ARG A 245 -6.74 16.72 7.54
N VAL A 246 -5.56 16.90 8.15
CA VAL A 246 -4.40 16.00 7.92
C VAL A 246 -4.56 14.64 8.61
N HIS A 247 -5.40 14.54 9.64
CA HIS A 247 -5.68 13.30 10.38
C HIS A 247 -6.91 12.54 9.85
N LEU A 248 -7.59 13.03 8.81
CA LEU A 248 -8.69 12.28 8.21
C LEU A 248 -8.13 11.05 7.47
N PRO A 249 -8.95 9.98 7.29
CA PRO A 249 -8.58 8.90 6.39
C PRO A 249 -8.33 9.44 4.98
N VAL A 250 -7.32 8.92 4.28
CA VAL A 250 -6.93 9.39 2.94
C VAL A 250 -8.07 9.32 1.91
N GLU A 251 -9.06 8.46 2.15
CA GLU A 251 -10.26 8.31 1.31
C GLU A 251 -11.33 9.40 1.57
N ASP A 252 -11.21 10.18 2.64
CA ASP A 252 -12.14 11.27 2.95
C ASP A 252 -11.94 12.44 1.99
N ARG A 253 -13.03 13.00 1.46
CA ARG A 253 -13.00 14.14 0.53
C ARG A 253 -12.39 15.40 1.13
N LYS A 254 -12.38 15.53 2.46
CA LYS A 254 -11.82 16.68 3.18
C LYS A 254 -10.38 16.43 3.65
N HIS A 255 -9.85 15.24 3.43
CA HIS A 255 -8.45 14.91 3.73
C HIS A 255 -7.51 15.81 2.94
N MET A 256 -6.49 16.33 3.63
CA MET A 256 -5.45 17.16 3.03
C MET A 256 -4.07 16.63 3.43
N PRO A 257 -3.13 16.41 2.49
CA PRO A 257 -3.27 16.60 1.04
C PRO A 257 -4.22 15.57 0.39
N PRO A 258 -4.97 15.90 -0.68
CA PRO A 258 -5.90 14.96 -1.31
C PRO A 258 -5.20 13.69 -1.84
N LYS A 259 -5.98 12.61 -1.99
CA LYS A 259 -5.50 11.34 -2.58
C LYS A 259 -4.79 11.60 -3.92
N GLY A 260 -3.59 11.05 -4.08
CA GLY A 260 -2.74 11.22 -5.27
C GLY A 260 -1.78 12.41 -5.22
N LYS A 261 -1.78 13.21 -4.15
CA LYS A 261 -0.74 14.20 -3.85
C LYS A 261 0.25 13.67 -2.80
N PRO A 262 1.49 14.21 -2.74
CA PRO A 262 2.45 13.85 -1.70
C PRO A 262 1.82 14.00 -0.32
N GLN A 263 1.74 12.90 0.43
CA GLN A 263 1.16 12.90 1.78
C GLN A 263 2.19 13.36 2.80
N LEU A 264 1.70 13.82 3.95
CA LEU A 264 2.52 14.13 5.11
C LEU A 264 3.01 12.84 5.79
N THR A 265 4.24 12.80 6.25
CA THR A 265 4.75 11.74 7.12
C THR A 265 4.28 11.96 8.57
N GLU A 266 4.36 10.93 9.41
CA GLU A 266 4.03 11.08 10.84
C GLU A 266 4.89 12.16 11.54
N GLU A 267 6.16 12.27 11.15
CA GLU A 267 7.06 13.31 11.63
C GLU A 267 6.63 14.71 11.18
N GLU A 268 6.28 14.89 9.90
CA GLU A 268 5.79 16.17 9.37
C GLU A 268 4.48 16.60 10.05
N ILE A 269 3.58 15.63 10.33
CA ILE A 269 2.36 15.88 11.11
C ILE A 269 2.70 16.31 12.53
N ALA A 270 3.66 15.64 13.18
CA ALA A 270 4.10 15.99 14.52
C ALA A 270 4.71 17.40 14.60
N ILE A 271 5.53 17.79 13.61
CA ILE A 271 6.08 19.14 13.50
C ILE A 271 4.95 20.18 13.44
N LEU A 272 3.97 19.99 12.54
CA LEU A 272 2.84 20.90 12.42
C LEU A 272 1.99 20.94 13.70
N TYR A 273 1.77 19.79 14.32
CA TYR A 273 1.01 19.67 15.57
C TYR A 273 1.67 20.45 16.71
N HIS A 274 2.97 20.22 16.95
CA HIS A 274 3.70 20.86 18.04
C HIS A 274 3.95 22.35 17.78
N TRP A 275 4.12 22.76 16.52
CA TRP A 275 4.18 24.17 16.15
C TRP A 275 2.86 24.89 16.43
N VAL A 276 1.72 24.30 16.05
CA VAL A 276 0.42 24.89 16.37
C VAL A 276 0.20 24.95 17.88
N ARG A 277 0.48 23.86 18.59
CA ARG A 277 0.32 23.77 20.05
C ARG A 277 1.19 24.80 20.80
N SER A 278 2.37 25.13 20.29
CA SER A 278 3.28 26.12 20.89
C SER A 278 2.95 27.57 20.55
N GLY A 279 1.82 27.84 19.87
CA GLY A 279 1.35 29.19 19.57
C GLY A 279 1.61 29.66 18.14
N SER A 280 2.06 28.77 17.25
CA SER A 280 2.26 29.04 15.81
C SER A 280 3.18 30.23 15.51
N SER A 281 4.22 30.43 16.32
CA SER A 281 5.13 31.57 16.12
C SER A 281 5.90 31.46 14.80
N THR A 282 5.98 32.58 14.08
CA THR A 282 6.69 32.69 12.80
C THR A 282 8.08 33.30 12.92
N THR A 283 8.40 33.89 14.07
CA THR A 283 9.66 34.63 14.30
C THR A 283 10.52 34.05 15.42
N LYS A 284 10.02 33.06 16.16
CA LYS A 284 10.73 32.45 17.29
C LYS A 284 11.91 31.59 16.82
N ARG A 285 13.04 31.66 17.53
CA ARG A 285 14.20 30.77 17.30
C ARG A 285 13.99 29.42 17.99
N LEU A 286 14.60 28.36 17.47
CA LEU A 286 14.52 27.02 18.07
C LEU A 286 15.14 26.96 19.47
N THR A 287 16.18 27.74 19.73
CA THR A 287 16.84 27.87 21.04
C THR A 287 15.98 28.54 22.11
N GLU A 288 14.99 29.34 21.70
CA GLU A 288 14.04 30.00 22.61
C GLU A 288 12.89 29.07 23.05
N LEU A 289 12.82 27.86 22.50
CA LEU A 289 11.92 26.81 22.99
C LEU A 289 12.53 26.12 24.21
N ASP A 290 11.67 25.68 25.13
CA ASP A 290 12.10 24.93 26.31
C ASP A 290 12.82 23.63 25.85
N PRO A 291 13.96 23.22 26.47
CA PRO A 291 14.62 21.95 26.16
C PRO A 291 13.71 20.72 26.21
N ALA A 292 12.64 20.74 27.02
CA ALA A 292 11.64 19.68 27.09
C ALA A 292 10.51 19.82 26.07
N ASP A 293 10.47 20.91 25.28
CA ASP A 293 9.48 21.12 24.23
C ASP A 293 9.65 20.08 23.12
N SER A 294 8.59 19.34 22.83
CA SER A 294 8.60 18.30 21.80
C SER A 294 8.96 18.83 20.42
N LEU A 295 8.62 20.09 20.09
CA LEU A 295 9.02 20.71 18.83
C LEU A 295 10.53 20.93 18.76
N ARG A 296 11.13 21.31 19.90
CA ARG A 296 12.58 21.48 20.01
C ARG A 296 13.30 20.15 19.90
N ILE A 297 12.81 19.10 20.55
CA ILE A 297 13.39 17.75 20.46
C ILE A 297 13.35 17.22 19.02
N LEU A 298 12.20 17.38 18.33
CA LEU A 298 12.07 17.01 16.92
C LEU A 298 13.03 17.83 16.04
N ALA A 299 13.17 19.12 16.32
CA ALA A 299 14.12 19.97 15.63
C ALA A 299 15.57 19.56 15.91
N GLU A 300 15.94 19.28 17.15
CA GLU A 300 17.27 18.79 17.52
C GLU A 300 17.57 17.51 16.76
N MET A 301 16.64 16.56 16.64
CA MET A 301 16.85 15.37 15.80
C MET A 301 17.07 15.68 14.31
N LYS A 302 16.41 16.71 13.78
CA LYS A 302 16.48 17.10 12.36
C LYS A 302 17.70 17.97 12.02
N PHE A 303 18.07 18.89 12.90
CA PHE A 303 19.23 19.78 12.79
C PHE A 303 20.51 19.16 13.39
N SER A 304 20.40 18.08 14.16
CA SER A 304 21.54 17.22 14.55
C SER A 304 21.89 16.21 13.45
N THR A 305 21.61 16.52 12.18
CA THR A 305 22.53 16.05 11.15
C THR A 305 23.91 16.52 11.60
N PRO A 306 24.87 15.59 11.84
CA PRO A 306 26.17 15.98 12.31
C PRO A 306 26.70 17.02 11.31
N SER A 307 27.19 18.17 11.78
CA SER A 307 28.15 18.90 10.96
C SER A 307 29.13 17.86 10.46
N GLU A 308 29.25 17.67 9.14
CA GLU A 308 30.10 16.60 8.61
C GLU A 308 31.43 16.64 9.37
N PRO A 309 31.82 15.53 10.03
CA PRO A 309 32.97 15.57 10.91
C PRO A 309 34.15 16.12 10.11
N VAL A 310 34.69 17.25 10.54
CA VAL A 310 35.90 17.81 9.91
C VAL A 310 37.02 16.86 10.29
N PHE A 311 37.48 16.09 9.31
CA PHE A 311 38.58 15.15 9.48
C PHE A 311 39.90 15.90 9.25
N GLU A 312 40.82 15.79 10.19
CA GLU A 312 42.11 16.48 10.18
C GLU A 312 43.18 15.79 9.31
N PHE A 313 42.82 14.73 8.57
CA PHE A 313 43.73 13.93 7.76
C PHE A 313 43.43 14.08 6.27
N ASP A 314 44.49 13.97 5.45
CA ASP A 314 44.40 14.04 4.01
C ASP A 314 43.63 12.82 3.44
N PRO A 315 42.88 12.98 2.33
CA PRO A 315 42.25 11.87 1.62
C PRO A 315 43.27 10.80 1.21
N ALA A 316 42.84 9.53 1.24
CA ALA A 316 43.65 8.45 0.68
C ALA A 316 43.73 8.56 -0.85
N ASP A 317 44.84 8.08 -1.42
CA ASP A 317 45.00 7.97 -2.87
C ASP A 317 43.92 7.06 -3.49
N GLU A 318 43.19 7.58 -4.47
CA GLU A 318 42.06 6.87 -5.12
C GLU A 318 42.51 5.55 -5.77
N GLY A 319 43.72 5.53 -6.34
CA GLY A 319 44.30 4.32 -6.94
C GLY A 319 44.56 3.23 -5.90
N THR A 320 45.05 3.61 -4.73
CA THR A 320 45.27 2.72 -3.59
C THR A 320 43.94 2.17 -3.06
N VAL A 321 42.92 3.03 -2.86
CA VAL A 321 41.58 2.60 -2.44
C VAL A 321 40.96 1.63 -3.45
N ALA A 322 41.05 1.94 -4.75
CA ALA A 322 40.57 1.06 -5.81
C ALA A 322 41.29 -0.30 -5.83
N SER A 323 42.61 -0.32 -5.61
CA SER A 323 43.40 -1.57 -5.57
C SER A 323 43.05 -2.47 -4.38
N LEU A 324 42.60 -1.86 -3.28
CA LEU A 324 42.17 -2.57 -2.08
C LEU A 324 40.73 -3.11 -2.18
N ASN A 325 39.92 -2.61 -3.11
CA ASN A 325 38.57 -3.10 -3.33
C ASN A 325 38.55 -4.45 -4.05
N ASN A 326 37.70 -5.37 -3.59
CA ASN A 326 37.50 -6.67 -4.22
C ASN A 326 36.08 -7.21 -3.94
N HIS A 327 35.77 -8.41 -4.46
CA HIS A 327 34.45 -9.04 -4.33
C HIS A 327 33.97 -9.25 -2.88
N TYR A 328 34.88 -9.23 -1.90
CA TYR A 328 34.62 -9.52 -0.49
C TYR A 328 34.99 -8.35 0.44
N ARG A 329 35.46 -7.23 -0.09
CA ARG A 329 35.84 -6.03 0.67
C ARG A 329 35.52 -4.76 -0.13
N VAL A 330 34.74 -3.88 0.47
CA VAL A 330 34.41 -2.56 -0.07
C VAL A 330 34.94 -1.48 0.87
N ILE A 331 35.70 -0.56 0.31
CA ILE A 331 36.26 0.64 0.92
C ILE A 331 35.72 1.82 0.13
N SER A 332 34.98 2.70 0.81
CA SER A 332 34.34 3.85 0.19
C SER A 332 34.40 5.08 1.11
N PRO A 333 34.42 6.31 0.55
CA PRO A 333 34.24 7.52 1.32
C PRO A 333 32.92 7.52 2.09
N LEU A 334 32.90 8.10 3.29
CA LEU A 334 31.69 8.24 4.10
C LEU A 334 30.61 9.08 3.40
N ALA A 335 31.05 10.12 2.68
CA ALA A 335 30.21 11.03 1.90
C ALA A 335 31.00 11.53 0.68
N ALA A 336 30.31 12.13 -0.29
CA ALA A 336 30.95 12.70 -1.48
C ALA A 336 31.95 13.81 -1.08
N GLY A 337 33.24 13.61 -1.38
CA GLY A 337 34.30 14.55 -1.01
C GLY A 337 34.86 14.38 0.41
N SER A 338 34.41 13.37 1.17
CA SER A 338 34.95 13.10 2.50
C SER A 338 36.30 12.36 2.42
N PRO A 339 37.34 12.79 3.17
CA PRO A 339 38.61 12.05 3.26
C PRO A 339 38.47 10.76 4.07
N ALA A 340 37.39 10.58 4.83
CA ALA A 340 37.19 9.45 5.72
C ALA A 340 36.57 8.25 5.01
N LEU A 341 37.09 7.07 5.34
CA LEU A 341 36.73 5.81 4.71
C LEU A 341 35.94 4.91 5.65
N GLU A 342 34.93 4.25 5.09
CA GLU A 342 34.29 3.08 5.66
C GLU A 342 34.80 1.81 4.96
N VAL A 343 35.04 0.76 5.74
CA VAL A 343 35.45 -0.56 5.26
C VAL A 343 34.41 -1.60 5.61
N ASN A 344 33.84 -2.25 4.62
CA ASN A 344 32.86 -3.32 4.76
C ASN A 344 33.42 -4.66 4.24
N PHE A 345 33.42 -5.70 5.09
CA PHE A 345 33.81 -7.05 4.71
C PHE A 345 32.59 -7.96 4.52
N PHE A 346 32.67 -8.84 3.52
CA PHE A 346 31.60 -9.77 3.16
C PHE A 346 32.18 -11.17 2.88
N GLY A 347 31.31 -12.18 2.95
CA GLY A 347 31.69 -13.54 2.55
C GLY A 347 32.61 -14.25 3.55
N ALA A 348 32.07 -14.63 4.71
CA ALA A 348 32.80 -15.27 5.82
C ALA A 348 33.67 -16.47 5.41
N ALA A 349 33.24 -17.26 4.40
CA ALA A 349 33.97 -18.42 3.91
C ALA A 349 35.32 -18.07 3.24
N ASN A 350 35.46 -16.84 2.71
CA ASN A 350 36.66 -16.37 2.00
C ASN A 350 37.47 -15.35 2.82
N PHE A 351 37.04 -15.06 4.04
CA PHE A 351 37.75 -14.13 4.91
C PHE A 351 39.05 -14.74 5.41
N THR A 352 40.15 -13.98 5.34
CA THR A 352 41.42 -14.37 5.96
C THR A 352 41.97 -13.22 6.79
N PRO A 353 42.61 -13.48 7.96
CA PRO A 353 43.20 -12.43 8.79
C PRO A 353 44.18 -11.49 8.07
N LYS A 354 44.85 -11.99 7.01
CA LYS A 354 45.76 -11.20 6.18
C LYS A 354 45.06 -10.00 5.51
N GLN A 355 43.77 -10.13 5.17
CA GLN A 355 43.01 -9.05 4.54
C GLN A 355 42.82 -7.83 5.45
N LEU A 356 42.92 -7.99 6.78
CA LEU A 356 42.94 -6.88 7.73
C LEU A 356 44.28 -6.13 7.70
N SER A 357 45.38 -6.84 7.44
CA SER A 357 46.71 -6.23 7.33
C SER A 357 46.89 -5.49 6.00
N GLU A 358 46.22 -5.95 4.93
CA GLU A 358 46.28 -5.32 3.61
C GLU A 358 45.73 -3.89 3.57
N ILE A 359 44.82 -3.53 4.49
CA ILE A 359 44.21 -2.20 4.56
C ILE A 359 44.98 -1.22 5.46
N LEU A 360 46.11 -1.64 6.06
CA LEU A 360 46.98 -0.75 6.83
C LEU A 360 47.51 0.48 6.07
N PRO A 361 47.72 0.46 4.74
CA PRO A 361 48.12 1.66 4.00
C PRO A 361 47.13 2.83 4.11
N VAL A 362 45.84 2.57 4.39
CA VAL A 362 44.79 3.59 4.55
C VAL A 362 44.32 3.73 6.00
N LYS A 363 45.14 3.27 6.97
CA LYS A 363 44.75 3.19 8.40
C LYS A 363 44.39 4.54 9.03
N GLU A 364 44.92 5.64 8.50
CA GLU A 364 44.64 6.98 9.01
C GLU A 364 43.23 7.45 8.60
N GLN A 365 42.76 7.04 7.42
CA GLN A 365 41.48 7.46 6.86
C GLN A 365 40.30 6.58 7.28
N VAL A 366 40.55 5.34 7.72
CA VAL A 366 39.47 4.41 8.10
C VAL A 366 38.86 4.80 9.44
N ILE A 367 37.58 5.15 9.42
CA ILE A 367 36.82 5.55 10.61
C ILE A 367 35.70 4.58 10.98
N SER A 368 35.21 3.78 10.03
CA SER A 368 34.16 2.79 10.23
C SER A 368 34.62 1.47 9.65
N MET A 369 34.48 0.39 10.42
CA MET A 369 34.79 -0.95 9.97
C MET A 369 33.70 -1.95 10.35
N ASN A 370 33.20 -2.65 9.34
CA ASN A 370 32.18 -3.66 9.49
C ASN A 370 32.74 -5.06 9.21
N LEU A 371 32.82 -5.86 10.28
CA LEU A 371 33.28 -7.25 10.28
C LEU A 371 32.19 -8.21 10.76
N ASN A 372 30.92 -7.79 10.68
CA ASN A 372 29.78 -8.59 11.11
C ASN A 372 29.79 -10.00 10.47
N LYS A 373 29.66 -11.04 11.31
CA LYS A 373 29.68 -12.46 10.93
C LYS A 373 30.98 -12.95 10.27
N MET A 374 32.04 -12.15 10.23
CA MET A 374 33.34 -12.61 9.74
C MET A 374 34.01 -13.51 10.81
N PRO A 375 34.82 -14.50 10.42
CA PRO A 375 35.52 -15.39 11.37
C PRO A 375 36.72 -14.70 12.04
N VAL A 376 36.49 -13.50 12.60
CA VAL A 376 37.45 -12.70 13.35
C VAL A 376 37.60 -13.29 14.75
N ASN A 377 38.83 -13.49 15.19
CA ASN A 377 39.19 -13.99 16.52
C ASN A 377 39.95 -12.92 17.33
N ASN A 378 40.26 -13.22 18.60
CA ASN A 378 40.90 -12.26 19.50
C ASN A 378 42.26 -11.72 19.02
N LYS A 379 43.06 -12.52 18.29
CA LYS A 379 44.37 -12.10 17.79
C LYS A 379 44.25 -11.07 16.67
N ASP A 380 43.19 -11.14 15.89
CA ASP A 380 42.93 -10.21 14.80
C ASP A 380 42.70 -8.77 15.31
N LEU A 381 42.26 -8.62 16.57
CA LEU A 381 42.10 -7.32 17.21
C LEU A 381 43.42 -6.56 17.40
N GLU A 382 44.57 -7.25 17.42
CA GLU A 382 45.90 -6.59 17.43
C GLU A 382 46.15 -5.82 16.13
N VAL A 383 45.63 -6.30 15.00
CA VAL A 383 45.69 -5.59 13.71
C VAL A 383 44.70 -4.43 13.72
N LEU A 384 43.47 -4.66 14.21
CA LEU A 384 42.45 -3.61 14.31
C LEU A 384 42.84 -2.47 15.24
N ALA A 385 43.69 -2.72 16.24
CA ALA A 385 44.21 -1.70 17.14
C ALA A 385 45.12 -0.67 16.45
N GLN A 386 45.58 -0.93 15.21
CA GLN A 386 46.48 -0.05 14.45
C GLN A 386 45.75 1.04 13.65
N PHE A 387 44.42 1.15 13.77
CA PHE A 387 43.60 2.17 13.09
C PHE A 387 43.25 3.32 14.05
N PRO A 388 44.11 4.36 14.16
CA PRO A 388 44.03 5.35 15.24
C PRO A 388 42.75 6.20 15.20
N ASN A 389 42.13 6.33 14.02
CA ASN A 389 40.94 7.15 13.79
C ASN A 389 39.64 6.35 13.74
N LEU A 390 39.66 5.06 14.09
CA LEU A 390 38.47 4.22 14.09
C LEU A 390 37.45 4.70 15.14
N GLN A 391 36.27 5.11 14.67
CA GLN A 391 35.17 5.61 15.48
C GLN A 391 34.04 4.58 15.62
N GLN A 392 33.86 3.72 14.62
CA GLN A 392 32.83 2.69 14.62
C GLN A 392 33.43 1.33 14.25
N LEU A 393 33.19 0.34 15.10
CA LEU A 393 33.65 -1.04 14.90
C LEU A 393 32.51 -2.03 15.13
N ILE A 394 32.16 -2.80 14.10
CA ILE A 394 31.12 -3.82 14.16
C ILE A 394 31.76 -5.21 14.15
N LEU A 395 31.71 -5.89 15.30
CA LEU A 395 32.21 -7.26 15.52
C LEU A 395 31.07 -8.24 15.86
N SER A 396 29.84 -7.91 15.48
CA SER A 396 28.69 -8.76 15.75
C SER A 396 28.88 -10.17 15.15
N PHE A 397 28.49 -11.21 15.90
CA PHE A 397 28.56 -12.63 15.52
C PHE A 397 29.95 -13.11 15.09
N THR A 398 31.00 -12.55 15.67
CA THR A 398 32.40 -12.97 15.50
C THR A 398 32.84 -13.90 16.66
N GLN A 399 34.07 -14.40 16.63
CA GLN A 399 34.63 -15.30 17.65
C GLN A 399 35.35 -14.54 18.78
N ILE A 400 34.94 -13.30 19.06
CA ILE A 400 35.52 -12.46 20.10
C ILE A 400 35.03 -12.89 21.49
N SER A 401 35.93 -12.85 22.47
CA SER A 401 35.67 -13.10 23.89
C SER A 401 36.35 -12.06 24.79
N ASP A 402 36.16 -12.18 26.10
CA ASP A 402 36.67 -11.25 27.13
C ASP A 402 38.19 -11.02 27.10
N SER A 403 38.96 -11.95 26.55
CA SER A 403 40.42 -11.80 26.41
C SER A 403 40.80 -10.89 25.23
N GLY A 404 39.99 -10.86 24.16
CA GLY A 404 40.24 -10.00 23.00
C GLY A 404 40.02 -8.51 23.27
N LEU A 405 39.05 -8.17 24.12
CA LEU A 405 38.65 -6.77 24.35
C LEU A 405 39.77 -5.88 24.89
N ALA A 406 40.79 -6.45 25.55
CA ALA A 406 41.94 -5.69 26.03
C ALA A 406 42.79 -5.09 24.90
N PHE A 407 42.82 -5.72 23.72
CA PHE A 407 43.57 -5.23 22.56
C PHE A 407 42.97 -3.98 21.95
N LEU A 408 41.71 -3.64 22.23
CA LEU A 408 41.06 -2.45 21.68
C LEU A 408 41.51 -1.15 22.36
N LYS A 409 42.21 -1.22 23.49
CA LYS A 409 42.66 -0.05 24.29
C LYS A 409 43.30 1.09 23.46
N PRO A 410 44.10 0.85 22.40
CA PRO A 410 44.69 1.91 21.59
C PRO A 410 43.69 2.74 20.78
N LEU A 411 42.45 2.25 20.59
CA LEU A 411 41.41 2.90 19.79
C LEU A 411 40.72 4.03 20.55
N THR A 412 41.48 5.08 20.87
CA THR A 412 41.03 6.19 21.73
C THR A 412 39.88 7.01 21.13
N ARG A 413 39.66 6.95 19.80
CA ARG A 413 38.57 7.62 19.08
C ARG A 413 37.33 6.75 18.88
N LEU A 414 37.32 5.49 19.36
CA LEU A 414 36.21 4.56 19.17
C LEU A 414 34.97 5.01 19.97
N ARG A 415 33.90 5.36 19.26
CA ARG A 415 32.62 5.85 19.81
C ARG A 415 31.56 4.76 19.87
N GLN A 416 31.56 3.88 18.87
CA GLN A 416 30.55 2.83 18.74
C GLN A 416 31.22 1.46 18.56
N LEU A 417 30.83 0.52 19.41
CA LEU A 417 31.28 -0.86 19.35
C LEU A 417 30.09 -1.82 19.37
N SER A 418 30.07 -2.76 18.44
CA SER A 418 29.05 -3.81 18.38
C SER A 418 29.65 -5.18 18.64
N LEU A 419 29.22 -5.84 19.73
CA LEU A 419 29.65 -7.15 20.20
C LEU A 419 28.50 -8.16 20.24
N SER A 420 27.37 -7.85 19.63
CA SER A 420 26.18 -8.71 19.67
C SER A 420 26.49 -10.12 19.14
N GLY A 421 25.99 -11.17 19.78
CA GLY A 421 26.21 -12.56 19.35
C GLY A 421 27.63 -13.10 19.55
N THR A 422 28.48 -12.41 20.31
CA THR A 422 29.84 -12.87 20.67
C THR A 422 29.86 -13.56 22.05
N GLN A 423 31.01 -14.12 22.44
CA GLN A 423 31.19 -14.83 23.72
C GLN A 423 31.60 -13.90 24.88
N VAL A 424 31.36 -12.59 24.74
CA VAL A 424 31.72 -11.61 25.77
C VAL A 424 30.74 -11.66 26.95
N THR A 425 31.28 -11.35 28.12
CA THR A 425 30.54 -11.24 29.38
C THR A 425 30.64 -9.83 29.97
N ALA A 426 29.88 -9.56 31.03
CA ALA A 426 29.91 -8.28 31.72
C ALA A 426 31.33 -7.92 32.21
N LYS A 427 32.12 -8.91 32.63
CA LYS A 427 33.51 -8.73 33.08
C LYS A 427 34.45 -8.31 31.96
N GLY A 428 34.24 -8.83 30.75
CA GLY A 428 34.98 -8.42 29.57
C GLY A 428 34.65 -6.99 29.17
N VAL A 429 33.37 -6.66 29.10
CA VAL A 429 32.88 -5.33 28.75
C VAL A 429 33.35 -4.26 29.74
N GLU A 430 33.46 -4.57 31.02
CA GLU A 430 33.99 -3.64 32.03
C GLU A 430 35.40 -3.12 31.67
N LYS A 431 36.23 -3.93 31.01
CA LYS A 431 37.58 -3.52 30.55
C LYS A 431 37.53 -2.43 29.47
N LEU A 432 36.42 -2.28 28.76
CA LEU A 432 36.24 -1.23 27.74
C LEU A 432 36.13 0.16 28.36
N SER A 433 36.00 0.28 29.69
CA SER A 433 36.04 1.57 30.40
C SER A 433 37.36 2.33 30.19
N ALA A 434 38.40 1.65 29.69
CA ALA A 434 39.64 2.26 29.27
C ALA A 434 39.54 3.07 27.95
N LEU A 435 38.43 2.97 27.21
CA LEU A 435 38.18 3.71 25.97
C LEU A 435 37.48 5.04 26.28
N PRO A 436 38.17 6.19 26.15
CA PRO A 436 37.66 7.48 26.63
C PRO A 436 36.51 8.04 25.77
N ALA A 437 36.43 7.66 24.49
CA ALA A 437 35.43 8.17 23.55
C ALA A 437 34.21 7.23 23.37
N LEU A 438 34.19 6.05 24.02
CA LEU A 438 33.13 5.07 23.79
C LEU A 438 31.80 5.58 24.37
N GLN A 439 30.79 5.66 23.50
CA GLN A 439 29.47 6.18 23.82
C GLN A 439 28.37 5.13 23.61
N GLN A 440 28.50 4.27 22.60
CA GLN A 440 27.47 3.30 22.26
C GLN A 440 28.02 1.88 22.18
N LEU A 441 27.37 0.98 22.91
CA LEU A 441 27.74 -0.44 22.99
C LEU A 441 26.53 -1.31 22.67
N TYR A 442 26.66 -2.19 21.68
CA TYR A 442 25.64 -3.20 21.38
C TYR A 442 26.11 -4.57 21.87
N CYS A 443 25.30 -5.22 22.70
CA CYS A 443 25.65 -6.52 23.30
C CYS A 443 24.48 -7.51 23.31
N TRP A 444 23.63 -7.46 22.29
CA TRP A 444 22.50 -8.38 22.16
C TRP A 444 22.97 -9.83 21.97
N ASN A 445 22.25 -10.81 22.53
CA ASN A 445 22.58 -12.24 22.41
C ASN A 445 24.02 -12.57 22.89
N THR A 446 24.41 -12.02 24.03
CA THR A 446 25.68 -12.29 24.72
C THR A 446 25.41 -12.87 26.12
N GLY A 447 26.46 -13.20 26.88
CA GLY A 447 26.34 -13.63 28.27
C GLY A 447 25.98 -12.52 29.27
N ILE A 448 25.57 -11.34 28.81
CA ILE A 448 25.30 -10.16 29.63
C ILE A 448 23.81 -10.08 29.96
N THR A 449 23.48 -9.98 31.25
CA THR A 449 22.10 -9.88 31.74
C THR A 449 21.63 -8.44 31.88
N LEU A 450 20.31 -8.21 32.04
CA LEU A 450 19.77 -6.88 32.35
C LEU A 450 20.32 -6.29 33.65
N ALA A 451 20.62 -7.13 34.64
CA ALA A 451 21.23 -6.68 35.90
C ALA A 451 22.67 -6.17 35.66
N ASP A 452 23.43 -6.87 34.83
CA ASP A 452 24.78 -6.45 34.45
C ASP A 452 24.77 -5.12 33.71
N ILE A 453 23.81 -4.91 32.80
CA ILE A 453 23.66 -3.67 32.03
C ILE A 453 23.39 -2.49 32.96
N LYS A 454 22.46 -2.66 33.90
CA LYS A 454 22.18 -1.61 34.91
C LYS A 454 23.44 -1.29 35.72
N SER A 455 24.21 -2.31 36.11
CA SER A 455 25.47 -2.11 36.83
C SER A 455 26.54 -1.41 35.98
N LEU A 456 26.66 -1.77 34.70
CA LEU A 456 27.62 -1.17 33.77
C LEU A 456 27.26 0.29 33.44
N GLN A 457 25.97 0.59 33.20
CA GLN A 457 25.47 1.95 32.98
C GLN A 457 25.64 2.83 34.22
N HIS A 458 25.45 2.28 35.42
CA HIS A 458 25.68 3.02 36.66
C HIS A 458 27.15 3.43 36.84
N ARG A 459 28.10 2.55 36.45
CA ARG A 459 29.54 2.82 36.51
C ARG A 459 30.02 3.75 35.39
N ASN A 460 29.44 3.63 34.20
CA ASN A 460 29.80 4.41 33.01
C ASN A 460 28.59 5.16 32.45
N LYS A 461 28.30 6.34 33.02
CA LYS A 461 27.13 7.16 32.63
C LYS A 461 27.13 7.64 31.17
N ALA A 462 28.30 7.66 30.53
CA ALA A 462 28.44 8.03 29.12
C ALA A 462 28.00 6.93 28.15
N TRP A 463 27.83 5.68 28.62
CA TRP A 463 27.54 4.54 27.75
C TRP A 463 26.05 4.32 27.57
N LYS A 464 25.60 4.40 26.33
CA LYS A 464 24.34 3.84 25.86
C LYS A 464 24.57 2.37 25.49
N ILE A 465 24.15 1.48 26.39
CA ILE A 465 24.23 0.03 26.19
C ILE A 465 22.89 -0.49 25.66
N GLU A 466 22.92 -1.13 24.48
CA GLU A 466 21.77 -1.74 23.84
C GLU A 466 21.89 -3.27 23.84
N SER A 467 20.97 -3.93 24.54
CA SER A 467 20.92 -5.40 24.64
C SER A 467 19.79 -6.04 23.84
N GLY A 468 19.16 -5.26 22.95
CA GLY A 468 18.00 -5.69 22.18
C GLY A 468 16.68 -5.59 22.96
N PHE A 469 15.61 -6.07 22.32
CA PHE A 469 14.25 -6.06 22.85
C PHE A 469 14.00 -7.26 23.77
N ASP A 470 13.51 -7.01 24.98
CA ASP A 470 13.02 -8.04 25.89
C ASP A 470 11.50 -8.19 25.72
N GLY A 471 11.07 -9.32 25.15
CA GLY A 471 9.69 -9.54 24.69
C GLY A 471 8.71 -9.96 25.78
N ASP A 472 9.14 -10.04 27.04
CA ASP A 472 8.34 -10.56 28.15
C ASP A 472 7.11 -9.70 28.52
N THR A 473 7.01 -8.46 28.00
CA THR A 473 5.84 -7.59 28.22
C THR A 473 4.79 -7.61 27.10
N ILE A 474 5.04 -8.26 25.95
CA ILE A 474 4.08 -8.32 24.85
C ILE A 474 3.48 -9.73 24.77
N GLN A 475 2.24 -9.88 25.23
CA GLN A 475 1.48 -11.11 25.01
C GLN A 475 0.95 -11.13 23.59
N ILE A 476 1.57 -11.96 22.74
CA ILE A 476 1.17 -12.14 21.34
C ILE A 476 0.05 -13.18 21.28
N GLN A 477 -0.97 -12.93 20.45
CA GLN A 477 -2.04 -13.89 20.19
C GLN A 477 -1.60 -14.96 19.18
N LEU A 478 -1.87 -16.23 19.51
CA LEU A 478 -1.65 -17.34 18.59
C LEU A 478 -2.60 -17.26 17.39
N ASN A 479 -2.11 -17.67 16.22
CA ASN A 479 -2.96 -17.92 15.07
C ASN A 479 -3.84 -19.16 15.30
N ALA A 480 -4.94 -19.28 14.55
CA ALA A 480 -5.85 -20.41 14.69
C ALA A 480 -5.20 -21.72 14.16
N PRO A 481 -5.47 -22.88 14.77
CA PRO A 481 -5.06 -24.17 14.21
C PRO A 481 -5.64 -24.41 12.83
N ILE A 482 -4.89 -25.13 11.99
CA ILE A 482 -5.28 -25.50 10.64
C ILE A 482 -5.81 -26.93 10.67
N VAL A 483 -6.98 -27.16 10.06
CA VAL A 483 -7.51 -28.49 9.78
C VAL A 483 -7.05 -28.91 8.39
N GLU A 484 -6.17 -29.92 8.31
CA GLU A 484 -5.54 -30.36 7.05
C GLU A 484 -6.34 -31.44 6.31
N ASN A 485 -7.40 -31.99 6.92
CA ASN A 485 -8.30 -32.93 6.24
C ASN A 485 -8.92 -32.25 5.00
N ALA A 486 -8.57 -32.75 3.81
CA ALA A 486 -9.11 -32.25 2.55
C ALA A 486 -10.59 -32.60 2.37
N ALA A 487 -10.99 -33.81 2.76
CA ALA A 487 -12.36 -34.30 2.64
C ALA A 487 -13.18 -34.00 3.90
N GLN A 488 -14.41 -33.55 3.72
CA GLN A 488 -15.39 -33.39 4.81
C GLN A 488 -16.28 -34.62 4.98
N VAL A 489 -16.39 -35.47 3.94
CA VAL A 489 -17.02 -36.79 4.06
C VAL A 489 -15.94 -37.80 4.43
N ILE A 490 -16.19 -38.56 5.49
CA ILE A 490 -15.20 -39.40 6.15
C ILE A 490 -15.71 -40.82 6.36
N LYS A 491 -14.78 -41.76 6.51
CA LYS A 491 -15.07 -43.13 6.93
C LYS A 491 -14.86 -43.27 8.44
N GLN A 492 -15.36 -44.35 9.02
CA GLN A 492 -15.10 -44.66 10.42
C GLN A 492 -13.58 -44.80 10.66
N GLY A 493 -13.05 -44.14 11.69
CA GLY A 493 -11.61 -44.13 12.00
C GLY A 493 -10.78 -43.22 11.09
N THR A 494 -11.38 -42.21 10.45
CA THR A 494 -10.59 -41.25 9.65
C THR A 494 -9.70 -40.42 10.58
N PRO A 495 -8.39 -40.31 10.33
CA PRO A 495 -7.49 -39.53 11.19
C PRO A 495 -7.84 -38.04 11.13
N LEU A 496 -7.91 -37.40 12.29
CA LEU A 496 -8.04 -35.96 12.43
C LEU A 496 -6.65 -35.33 12.24
N LEU A 497 -6.50 -34.46 11.25
CA LEU A 497 -5.23 -33.81 10.92
C LEU A 497 -5.30 -32.34 11.33
N LEU A 498 -4.64 -31.99 12.43
CA LEU A 498 -4.54 -30.62 12.94
C LEU A 498 -3.08 -30.16 12.95
N LYS A 499 -2.86 -28.91 12.56
CA LYS A 499 -1.52 -28.33 12.51
C LYS A 499 -1.49 -26.92 13.07
N HIS A 500 -0.35 -26.56 13.65
CA HIS A 500 -0.06 -25.20 14.07
C HIS A 500 1.40 -24.85 13.78
N TYR A 501 1.66 -23.65 13.22
CA TYR A 501 3.01 -23.26 12.80
C TYR A 501 3.92 -22.84 13.98
N VAL A 502 3.34 -22.35 15.08
CA VAL A 502 4.11 -21.98 16.27
C VAL A 502 4.56 -23.25 17.01
N ARG A 503 5.88 -23.47 17.06
CA ARG A 503 6.49 -24.57 17.82
C ARG A 503 6.12 -24.48 19.31
N GLY A 504 5.74 -25.61 19.89
CA GLY A 504 5.34 -25.72 21.30
C GLY A 504 3.92 -25.21 21.62
N ALA A 505 3.10 -24.90 20.61
CA ALA A 505 1.68 -24.66 20.81
C ALA A 505 0.94 -26.00 20.96
N GLU A 506 0.12 -26.13 21.99
CA GLU A 506 -0.74 -27.28 22.25
C GLU A 506 -2.11 -27.05 21.61
N ILE A 507 -2.57 -27.98 20.77
CA ILE A 507 -3.88 -27.90 20.15
C ILE A 507 -4.88 -28.70 21.00
N ARG A 508 -6.03 -28.08 21.31
CA ARG A 508 -7.18 -28.72 21.96
C ARG A 508 -8.36 -28.72 21.02
N TYR A 509 -9.19 -29.76 21.09
CA TYR A 509 -10.35 -29.90 20.21
C TYR A 509 -11.55 -30.57 20.88
N THR A 510 -12.71 -30.43 20.26
CA THR A 510 -13.98 -31.06 20.61
C THR A 510 -14.62 -31.63 19.35
N LEU A 511 -15.45 -32.68 19.48
CA LEU A 511 -16.14 -33.34 18.35
C LEU A 511 -17.64 -33.04 18.33
N ASP A 512 -18.19 -32.53 19.42
CA ASP A 512 -19.61 -32.26 19.65
C ASP A 512 -20.03 -30.82 19.27
N GLY A 513 -19.10 -30.00 18.82
CA GLY A 513 -19.32 -28.59 18.48
C GLY A 513 -19.28 -27.62 19.66
N SER A 514 -18.97 -28.08 20.89
CA SER A 514 -18.68 -27.21 22.03
C SER A 514 -17.35 -26.46 21.85
N GLU A 515 -17.15 -25.30 22.49
CA GLU A 515 -15.86 -24.59 22.37
C GLU A 515 -14.76 -25.28 23.18
N PRO A 516 -13.56 -25.51 22.60
CA PRO A 516 -12.47 -26.16 23.32
C PRO A 516 -11.88 -25.25 24.40
N ASP A 517 -11.83 -25.74 25.63
CA ASP A 517 -11.10 -25.15 26.75
C ASP A 517 -9.64 -25.67 26.85
N SER A 518 -8.88 -25.13 27.80
CA SER A 518 -7.47 -25.51 28.02
C SER A 518 -7.28 -26.69 28.97
N ILE A 519 -8.35 -27.18 29.61
CA ILE A 519 -8.26 -28.08 30.78
C ILE A 519 -8.92 -29.42 30.48
N HIS A 520 -10.20 -29.40 30.09
CA HIS A 520 -11.06 -30.57 29.92
C HIS A 520 -11.16 -31.04 28.47
N SER A 521 -10.90 -30.18 27.49
CA SER A 521 -11.00 -30.53 26.07
C SER A 521 -9.91 -31.50 25.64
N LEU A 522 -10.20 -32.32 24.63
CA LEU A 522 -9.29 -33.34 24.13
C LEU A 522 -8.00 -32.68 23.62
N LYS A 523 -6.87 -33.21 24.04
CA LYS A 523 -5.56 -32.80 23.53
C LYS A 523 -5.29 -33.50 22.21
N TYR A 524 -4.89 -32.73 21.21
CA TYR A 524 -4.54 -33.28 19.91
C TYR A 524 -3.21 -34.04 19.97
N ASP A 525 -3.22 -35.26 19.45
CA ASP A 525 -2.05 -36.04 19.10
C ASP A 525 -2.24 -36.67 17.70
N SER A 526 -1.18 -37.29 17.16
CA SER A 526 -1.19 -37.87 15.82
C SER A 526 -2.09 -39.11 15.67
N GLY A 527 -2.67 -39.62 16.77
CA GLY A 527 -3.62 -40.74 16.78
C GLY A 527 -5.08 -40.30 16.91
N ALA A 528 -5.37 -39.00 16.90
CA ALA A 528 -6.75 -38.51 16.98
C ALA A 528 -7.54 -38.94 15.73
N GLU A 529 -8.74 -39.50 15.93
CA GLU A 529 -9.62 -40.01 14.88
C GLU A 529 -11.04 -39.46 14.99
N ILE A 530 -11.74 -39.46 13.86
CA ILE A 530 -13.15 -39.11 13.75
C ILE A 530 -13.92 -40.35 13.26
N SER A 531 -14.82 -40.83 14.12
CA SER A 531 -15.58 -42.08 13.89
C SER A 531 -17.09 -41.88 13.72
N SER A 532 -17.56 -40.64 13.78
CA SER A 532 -18.96 -40.29 13.56
C SER A 532 -19.08 -38.88 12.97
N THR A 533 -20.26 -38.51 12.48
CA THR A 533 -20.56 -37.14 12.06
C THR A 533 -20.34 -36.18 13.23
N ALA A 534 -19.44 -35.21 13.04
CA ALA A 534 -18.90 -34.38 14.11
C ALA A 534 -18.67 -32.94 13.65
N VAL A 535 -18.86 -31.99 14.56
CA VAL A 535 -18.44 -30.60 14.35
C VAL A 535 -17.17 -30.39 15.15
N VAL A 536 -16.04 -30.50 14.46
CA VAL A 536 -14.73 -30.34 15.08
C VAL A 536 -14.47 -28.87 15.31
N LYS A 537 -14.32 -28.47 16.58
CA LYS A 537 -13.76 -27.17 16.94
C LYS A 537 -12.38 -27.34 17.54
N SER A 538 -11.43 -26.46 17.21
CA SER A 538 -10.06 -26.52 17.73
C SER A 538 -9.48 -25.14 18.09
N LYS A 539 -8.62 -25.10 19.11
CA LYS A 539 -7.87 -23.92 19.59
C LYS A 539 -6.44 -24.29 19.95
N ALA A 540 -5.52 -23.33 19.81
CA ALA A 540 -4.13 -23.46 20.22
C ALA A 540 -3.84 -22.70 21.52
N TYR A 541 -3.06 -23.31 22.39
CA TYR A 541 -2.66 -22.81 23.70
C TYR A 541 -1.13 -22.85 23.85
N LYS A 542 -0.54 -21.80 24.42
CA LYS A 542 0.88 -21.75 24.76
C LYS A 542 1.08 -20.85 25.97
N LYS A 543 1.89 -21.29 26.95
CA LYS A 543 2.18 -20.51 28.15
C LYS A 543 2.82 -19.17 27.78
N GLY A 544 2.31 -18.06 28.33
CA GLY A 544 2.80 -16.71 28.04
C GLY A 544 2.22 -16.08 26.76
N TRP A 545 1.30 -16.75 26.06
CA TRP A 545 0.66 -16.26 24.84
C TRP A 545 -0.86 -16.14 25.04
N ILE A 546 -1.50 -15.25 24.27
CA ILE A 546 -2.96 -15.19 24.20
C ILE A 546 -3.45 -16.35 23.32
N THR A 547 -4.47 -17.07 23.79
CA THR A 547 -5.08 -18.22 23.09
C THR A 547 -5.56 -17.83 21.69
N SER A 548 -5.48 -18.78 20.76
CA SER A 548 -5.94 -18.56 19.39
C SER A 548 -7.46 -18.35 19.28
N PRO A 549 -7.95 -17.76 18.17
CA PRO A 549 -9.33 -17.92 17.73
C PRO A 549 -9.70 -19.40 17.53
N VAL A 550 -11.00 -19.70 17.52
CA VAL A 550 -11.54 -21.05 17.29
C VAL A 550 -11.59 -21.36 15.79
N THR A 551 -11.04 -22.51 15.40
CA THR A 551 -11.27 -23.09 14.06
C THR A 551 -12.44 -24.06 14.14
N THR A 552 -13.39 -24.01 13.19
CA THR A 552 -14.55 -24.93 13.14
C THR A 552 -14.59 -25.64 11.78
N ARG A 553 -14.77 -26.97 11.79
CA ARG A 553 -14.97 -27.80 10.59
C ARG A 553 -15.98 -28.90 10.87
N ALA A 554 -16.98 -29.03 10.00
CA ALA A 554 -17.93 -30.14 10.06
C ALA A 554 -17.43 -31.33 9.21
N PHE A 555 -17.53 -32.53 9.77
CA PHE A 555 -17.25 -33.81 9.13
C PHE A 555 -18.50 -34.69 9.16
N TYR A 556 -18.71 -35.44 8.08
CA TYR A 556 -19.90 -36.27 7.87
C TYR A 556 -19.44 -37.70 7.64
N LEU A 557 -19.91 -38.63 8.47
CA LEU A 557 -19.66 -40.05 8.23
C LEU A 557 -20.34 -40.46 6.92
N GLU A 558 -19.69 -41.26 6.09
CA GLU A 558 -20.29 -41.77 4.86
C GLU A 558 -21.60 -42.51 5.18
N GLY A 559 -22.67 -42.13 4.48
CA GLY A 559 -23.97 -42.75 4.64
C GLY A 559 -24.10 -44.01 3.78
N LYS A 560 -25.18 -44.77 3.99
CA LYS A 560 -25.57 -45.87 3.11
C LYS A 560 -25.93 -45.31 1.73
N ARG A 561 -25.41 -45.93 0.66
CA ARG A 561 -25.76 -45.56 -0.72
C ARG A 561 -26.99 -46.34 -1.19
N PRO A 562 -27.97 -45.69 -1.83
CA PRO A 562 -29.04 -46.38 -2.51
C PRO A 562 -28.52 -47.11 -3.76
N ASP A 563 -29.08 -48.29 -4.04
CA ASP A 563 -28.72 -49.08 -5.23
C ASP A 563 -29.23 -48.43 -6.52
N SER A 564 -30.38 -47.75 -6.44
CA SER A 564 -30.89 -46.94 -7.54
C SER A 564 -31.64 -45.71 -7.03
N PHE A 565 -31.66 -44.66 -7.84
CA PHE A 565 -32.29 -43.40 -7.49
C PHE A 565 -32.81 -42.67 -8.72
N ARG A 566 -33.88 -41.89 -8.53
CA ARG A 566 -34.59 -41.17 -9.60
C ARG A 566 -35.10 -39.83 -9.09
N LEU A 567 -34.87 -38.78 -9.87
CA LEU A 567 -35.56 -37.49 -9.67
C LEU A 567 -36.94 -37.52 -10.32
N ALA A 568 -37.96 -37.01 -9.62
CA ALA A 568 -39.29 -36.86 -10.21
C ALA A 568 -39.35 -35.69 -11.21
N SER A 569 -38.52 -34.67 -11.01
CA SER A 569 -38.39 -33.52 -11.91
C SER A 569 -36.92 -33.15 -12.10
N ALA A 570 -36.57 -32.76 -13.33
CA ALA A 570 -35.23 -32.30 -13.65
C ALA A 570 -34.86 -31.02 -12.86
N PRO A 571 -33.60 -30.88 -12.43
CA PRO A 571 -33.09 -29.64 -11.84
C PRO A 571 -33.04 -28.52 -12.88
N ASP A 572 -32.76 -27.31 -12.42
CA ASP A 572 -32.58 -26.20 -13.34
C ASP A 572 -31.37 -26.44 -14.27
N PRO A 573 -31.46 -26.17 -15.59
CA PRO A 573 -30.37 -26.42 -16.53
C PRO A 573 -29.04 -25.76 -16.16
N ALA A 574 -29.08 -24.59 -15.50
CA ALA A 574 -27.89 -23.87 -15.07
C ALA A 574 -27.22 -24.51 -13.84
N TYR A 575 -27.97 -25.28 -13.05
CA TYR A 575 -27.55 -25.84 -11.75
C TYR A 575 -27.93 -27.32 -11.64
N LYS A 576 -27.64 -28.08 -12.70
CA LYS A 576 -28.03 -29.49 -12.81
C LYS A 576 -27.12 -30.46 -12.05
N GLY A 577 -25.92 -30.03 -11.68
CA GLY A 577 -24.85 -30.90 -11.17
C GLY A 577 -24.64 -32.14 -12.06
N ASN A 578 -24.41 -33.28 -11.43
CA ASN A 578 -24.45 -34.60 -12.05
C ASN A 578 -25.86 -35.24 -11.98
N GLY A 579 -26.91 -34.42 -11.91
CA GLY A 579 -28.27 -34.86 -11.67
C GLY A 579 -28.43 -35.46 -10.27
N ALA A 580 -29.21 -36.53 -10.17
CA ALA A 580 -29.50 -37.20 -8.90
C ALA A 580 -28.25 -37.75 -8.19
N ALA A 581 -27.21 -38.10 -8.95
CA ALA A 581 -25.96 -38.64 -8.44
C ALA A 581 -25.21 -37.65 -7.53
N THR A 582 -25.39 -36.34 -7.76
CA THR A 582 -24.81 -35.27 -6.94
C THR A 582 -25.14 -35.49 -5.45
N LEU A 583 -26.35 -35.94 -5.13
CA LEU A 583 -26.80 -36.14 -3.74
C LEU A 583 -26.17 -37.33 -3.03
N PHE A 584 -25.35 -38.14 -3.72
CA PHE A 584 -24.79 -39.40 -3.20
C PHE A 584 -23.34 -39.64 -3.63
N ASP A 585 -22.65 -38.66 -4.23
CA ASP A 585 -21.30 -38.86 -4.78
C ASP A 585 -20.18 -38.69 -3.74
N PHE A 586 -20.51 -38.16 -2.56
CA PHE A 586 -19.63 -37.80 -1.45
C PHE A 586 -18.68 -36.64 -1.75
N ASP A 587 -18.96 -35.82 -2.77
CA ASP A 587 -18.21 -34.61 -3.10
C ASP A 587 -18.90 -33.35 -2.57
N LYS A 588 -18.52 -32.96 -1.34
CA LYS A 588 -19.13 -31.82 -0.66
C LYS A 588 -18.94 -30.50 -1.41
N GLY A 589 -20.03 -29.74 -1.52
CA GLY A 589 -20.03 -28.40 -2.10
C GLY A 589 -19.21 -27.40 -1.29
N ASP A 590 -18.84 -26.28 -1.91
CA ASP A 590 -18.30 -25.09 -1.23
C ASP A 590 -19.33 -23.95 -1.27
N LEU A 591 -19.00 -22.75 -0.78
CA LEU A 591 -19.91 -21.59 -0.85
C LEU A 591 -20.20 -21.11 -2.28
N ASN A 592 -19.46 -21.60 -3.29
CA ASN A 592 -19.69 -21.27 -4.69
C ASN A 592 -20.68 -22.25 -5.34
N PHE A 593 -21.96 -21.89 -5.30
CA PHE A 593 -23.06 -22.67 -5.88
C PHE A 593 -23.04 -22.82 -7.40
N LYS A 594 -22.09 -22.19 -8.11
CA LYS A 594 -21.93 -22.33 -9.56
C LYS A 594 -21.07 -23.55 -9.95
N THR A 595 -20.51 -24.25 -8.97
CA THR A 595 -19.77 -25.50 -9.20
C THR A 595 -20.73 -26.65 -9.52
N PRO A 596 -20.28 -27.70 -10.22
CA PRO A 596 -21.13 -28.86 -10.53
C PRO A 596 -21.48 -29.71 -9.30
N LYS A 597 -21.00 -29.33 -8.11
CA LYS A 597 -21.25 -30.01 -6.82
C LYS A 597 -22.63 -29.75 -6.23
N TRP A 598 -23.39 -28.85 -6.86
CA TRP A 598 -24.70 -28.44 -6.36
C TRP A 598 -25.79 -28.79 -7.35
N ILE A 599 -26.92 -29.27 -6.82
CA ILE A 599 -28.18 -29.40 -7.55
C ILE A 599 -29.17 -28.31 -7.09
N GLY A 600 -29.66 -27.52 -8.05
CA GLY A 600 -30.50 -26.35 -7.81
C GLY A 600 -31.92 -26.48 -8.37
N TYR A 601 -32.91 -26.05 -7.58
CA TYR A 601 -34.30 -25.96 -7.99
C TYR A 601 -34.87 -24.57 -7.69
N HIS A 602 -35.62 -24.00 -8.64
CA HIS A 602 -36.27 -22.70 -8.51
C HIS A 602 -37.79 -22.84 -8.47
N GLY A 603 -38.37 -22.60 -7.28
CA GLY A 603 -39.82 -22.67 -7.05
C GLY A 603 -40.48 -23.98 -7.47
N ARG A 604 -39.71 -25.08 -7.52
CA ARG A 604 -40.14 -26.45 -7.80
C ARG A 604 -39.59 -27.36 -6.72
N ASN A 605 -40.29 -28.46 -6.45
CA ASN A 605 -39.85 -29.42 -5.44
C ASN A 605 -38.62 -30.19 -5.95
N LEU A 606 -37.69 -30.50 -5.05
CA LEU A 606 -36.75 -31.59 -5.25
C LEU A 606 -37.41 -32.86 -4.71
N GLU A 607 -37.62 -33.83 -5.58
CA GLU A 607 -38.20 -35.12 -5.24
C GLU A 607 -37.29 -36.23 -5.75
N VAL A 608 -36.71 -36.98 -4.82
CA VAL A 608 -35.81 -38.09 -5.12
C VAL A 608 -36.37 -39.38 -4.53
N SER A 609 -36.62 -40.36 -5.39
CA SER A 609 -36.93 -41.74 -5.00
C SER A 609 -35.65 -42.56 -5.00
N MET A 610 -35.54 -43.47 -4.04
CA MET A 610 -34.38 -44.32 -3.78
C MET A 610 -34.86 -45.73 -3.49
N ASP A 611 -34.18 -46.72 -4.08
CA ASP A 611 -34.45 -48.13 -3.83
C ASP A 611 -33.18 -48.84 -3.35
N PHE A 612 -33.36 -49.74 -2.39
CA PHE A 612 -32.33 -50.61 -1.83
C PHE A 612 -32.66 -52.06 -2.19
N ASN A 613 -31.68 -52.79 -2.71
CA ASN A 613 -31.80 -54.21 -3.04
C ASN A 613 -32.09 -55.02 -1.77
N ASN A 614 -31.38 -54.71 -0.69
CA ASN A 614 -31.58 -55.26 0.64
C ASN A 614 -32.18 -54.21 1.57
N PRO A 615 -33.23 -54.53 2.36
CA PRO A 615 -33.78 -53.59 3.32
C PRO A 615 -32.72 -53.09 4.30
N ILE A 616 -32.67 -51.77 4.50
CA ILE A 616 -31.78 -51.12 5.46
C ILE A 616 -32.56 -50.64 6.67
N GLU A 617 -31.94 -50.63 7.84
CA GLU A 617 -32.47 -49.90 9.00
C GLU A 617 -32.17 -48.41 8.80
N LEU A 618 -33.19 -47.57 8.81
CA LEU A 618 -33.10 -46.12 8.67
C LEU A 618 -33.37 -45.45 10.01
N SER A 619 -32.39 -44.69 10.49
CA SER A 619 -32.42 -43.97 11.77
C SER A 619 -32.44 -42.45 11.58
N SER A 620 -31.77 -41.93 10.54
CA SER A 620 -31.82 -40.50 10.22
C SER A 620 -31.42 -40.24 8.77
N ILE A 621 -31.83 -39.08 8.27
CA ILE A 621 -31.36 -38.55 6.99
C ILE A 621 -30.81 -37.15 7.23
N TRP A 622 -29.66 -36.87 6.65
CA TRP A 622 -29.04 -35.56 6.68
C TRP A 622 -28.93 -35.04 5.27
N LEU A 623 -29.60 -33.93 4.99
CA LEU A 623 -29.51 -33.26 3.70
C LEU A 623 -28.67 -31.99 3.88
N THR A 624 -27.59 -31.82 3.13
CA THR A 624 -26.74 -30.63 3.22
C THR A 624 -27.01 -29.66 2.09
N GLY A 625 -27.03 -28.37 2.44
CA GLY A 625 -27.54 -27.32 1.57
C GLY A 625 -26.79 -26.00 1.75
N LEU A 626 -26.96 -25.10 0.78
CA LEU A 626 -26.46 -23.74 0.85
C LEU A 626 -27.59 -22.78 1.21
N VAL A 627 -27.27 -21.75 1.98
CA VAL A 627 -28.11 -20.57 2.17
C VAL A 627 -27.31 -19.34 1.73
N ASP A 628 -27.88 -18.59 0.79
CA ASP A 628 -27.35 -17.30 0.32
C ASP A 628 -28.54 -16.40 -0.01
N ILE A 629 -28.87 -15.52 0.94
CA ILE A 629 -30.00 -14.59 0.83
C ILE A 629 -29.85 -13.70 -0.40
N GLY A 630 -28.64 -13.19 -0.68
CA GLY A 630 -28.39 -12.29 -1.81
C GLY A 630 -28.70 -12.93 -3.16
N SER A 631 -28.50 -14.24 -3.26
CA SER A 631 -28.80 -15.06 -4.44
C SER A 631 -30.18 -15.73 -4.39
N HIS A 632 -31.05 -15.34 -3.43
CA HIS A 632 -32.38 -15.89 -3.21
C HIS A 632 -32.40 -17.39 -2.86
N ILE A 633 -31.28 -17.93 -2.40
CA ILE A 633 -31.13 -19.31 -1.96
C ILE A 633 -31.54 -19.39 -0.49
N MET A 634 -32.70 -19.97 -0.24
CA MET A 634 -33.33 -20.01 1.08
C MET A 634 -33.38 -21.44 1.62
N PRO A 635 -33.40 -21.65 2.95
CA PRO A 635 -33.77 -22.94 3.50
C PRO A 635 -35.15 -23.36 2.97
N PRO A 636 -35.35 -24.67 2.68
CA PRO A 636 -36.64 -25.13 2.18
C PRO A 636 -37.74 -24.85 3.21
N GLY A 637 -38.97 -24.67 2.72
CA GLY A 637 -40.13 -24.49 3.60
C GLY A 637 -40.49 -25.79 4.34
N GLU A 638 -40.21 -26.94 3.74
CA GLU A 638 -40.51 -28.25 4.31
C GLU A 638 -39.65 -29.35 3.67
N ILE A 639 -39.20 -30.30 4.48
CA ILE A 639 -38.57 -31.55 4.04
C ILE A 639 -39.39 -32.72 4.59
N GLN A 640 -39.72 -33.67 3.74
CA GLN A 640 -40.45 -34.89 4.11
C GLN A 640 -39.69 -36.12 3.66
N VAL A 641 -39.66 -37.15 4.50
CA VAL A 641 -39.07 -38.45 4.22
C VAL A 641 -40.18 -39.50 4.27
N TRP A 642 -40.35 -40.22 3.18
CA TRP A 642 -41.31 -41.29 3.01
C TRP A 642 -40.57 -42.61 2.80
N GLY A 643 -41.05 -43.71 3.36
CA GLY A 643 -40.43 -45.01 3.13
C GLY A 643 -41.32 -46.19 3.50
N GLY A 644 -40.87 -47.38 3.09
CA GLY A 644 -41.53 -48.66 3.36
C GLY A 644 -40.77 -49.83 2.75
N THR A 645 -41.23 -51.04 3.03
CA THR A 645 -40.65 -52.31 2.51
C THR A 645 -41.43 -52.89 1.33
N GLY A 646 -42.59 -52.32 0.99
CA GLY A 646 -43.47 -52.74 -0.12
C GLY A 646 -43.86 -51.59 -1.05
N SER A 647 -44.90 -51.79 -1.87
CA SER A 647 -45.34 -50.81 -2.89
C SER A 647 -45.93 -49.51 -2.36
N LYS A 648 -46.34 -49.47 -1.08
CA LYS A 648 -46.93 -48.30 -0.42
C LYS A 648 -45.94 -47.70 0.58
N MET A 649 -45.58 -46.43 0.38
CA MET A 649 -44.73 -45.67 1.30
C MET A 649 -45.57 -44.95 2.37
N THR A 650 -45.00 -44.79 3.57
CA THR A 650 -45.56 -44.01 4.68
C THR A 650 -44.63 -42.86 5.04
N LEU A 651 -45.16 -41.78 5.63
CA LEU A 651 -44.35 -40.65 6.08
C LEU A 651 -43.56 -41.05 7.34
N LEU A 652 -42.24 -41.06 7.24
CA LEU A 652 -41.33 -41.46 8.32
C LEU A 652 -40.81 -40.28 9.12
N GLY A 653 -40.59 -39.14 8.46
CA GLY A 653 -40.03 -37.95 9.08
C GLY A 653 -40.41 -36.67 8.35
N LYS A 654 -40.47 -35.58 9.09
CA LYS A 654 -40.76 -34.23 8.58
C LYS A 654 -39.93 -33.20 9.32
N LEU A 655 -39.38 -32.24 8.59
CA LEU A 655 -38.63 -31.12 9.13
C LEU A 655 -39.10 -29.82 8.49
N ILE A 656 -39.26 -28.77 9.30
CA ILE A 656 -39.49 -27.39 8.84
C ILE A 656 -38.26 -26.59 9.27
N PRO A 657 -37.31 -26.32 8.35
CA PRO A 657 -36.12 -25.58 8.69
C PRO A 657 -36.41 -24.14 9.13
N LYS A 658 -35.62 -23.68 10.10
CA LYS A 658 -35.66 -22.28 10.55
C LYS A 658 -35.19 -21.38 9.41
N GLN A 659 -35.98 -20.34 9.12
CA GLN A 659 -35.66 -19.36 8.09
C GLN A 659 -34.66 -18.31 8.63
N PRO A 660 -33.78 -17.77 7.77
CA PRO A 660 -32.73 -16.85 8.20
C PRO A 660 -33.30 -15.44 8.46
N SER A 661 -32.51 -14.61 9.13
CA SER A 661 -32.80 -13.19 9.34
C SER A 661 -32.20 -12.32 8.24
N LYS A 662 -32.56 -11.03 8.16
CA LYS A 662 -32.15 -10.11 7.09
C LYS A 662 -30.63 -10.03 6.88
N ASP A 663 -29.84 -10.11 7.96
CA ASP A 663 -28.40 -9.85 7.94
C ASP A 663 -27.55 -11.14 7.96
N THR A 664 -28.12 -12.27 7.54
CA THR A 664 -27.41 -13.56 7.54
C THR A 664 -26.47 -13.65 6.32
N SER A 665 -25.17 -13.77 6.56
CA SER A 665 -24.18 -14.05 5.49
C SER A 665 -24.38 -15.44 4.88
N ALA A 666 -23.83 -15.71 3.70
CA ALA A 666 -23.93 -17.03 3.08
C ALA A 666 -23.25 -18.13 3.91
N TYR A 667 -23.91 -19.28 4.08
CA TYR A 667 -23.40 -20.39 4.86
C TYR A 667 -23.90 -21.74 4.34
N GLN A 668 -23.12 -22.78 4.59
CA GLN A 668 -23.57 -24.16 4.39
C GLN A 668 -24.25 -24.67 5.66
N THR A 669 -25.27 -25.48 5.49
CA THR A 669 -26.06 -26.04 6.58
C THR A 669 -26.39 -27.50 6.34
N SER A 670 -26.78 -28.19 7.41
CA SER A 670 -27.22 -29.58 7.37
C SER A 670 -28.58 -29.70 8.04
N TYR A 671 -29.49 -30.36 7.34
CA TYR A 671 -30.85 -30.62 7.78
C TYR A 671 -30.94 -32.06 8.23
N ALA A 672 -30.84 -32.30 9.54
CA ALA A 672 -31.04 -33.61 10.13
C ALA A 672 -32.56 -33.86 10.31
N ILE A 673 -33.12 -34.79 9.55
CA ILE A 673 -34.52 -35.17 9.66
C ILE A 673 -34.64 -36.29 10.70
N PRO A 674 -35.35 -36.07 11.83
CA PRO A 674 -35.53 -37.09 12.84
C PRO A 674 -36.47 -38.18 12.34
N ILE A 675 -36.02 -39.44 12.43
CA ILE A 675 -36.77 -40.62 12.02
C ILE A 675 -36.70 -41.64 13.15
N LYS A 676 -37.79 -42.34 13.44
CA LYS A 676 -37.75 -43.49 14.34
C LYS A 676 -37.16 -44.68 13.58
N PRO A 677 -36.19 -45.43 14.16
CA PRO A 677 -35.58 -46.58 13.50
C PRO A 677 -36.61 -47.49 12.83
N VAL A 678 -36.48 -47.70 11.51
CA VAL A 678 -37.43 -48.46 10.71
C VAL A 678 -36.74 -49.10 9.51
N MET A 679 -37.16 -50.32 9.16
CA MET A 679 -36.67 -50.99 7.96
C MET A 679 -37.29 -50.39 6.71
N VAL A 680 -36.46 -50.02 5.73
CA VAL A 680 -36.90 -49.48 4.44
C VAL A 680 -36.23 -50.21 3.29
N LYS A 681 -37.01 -50.50 2.25
CA LYS A 681 -36.52 -50.99 0.95
C LYS A 681 -36.66 -49.92 -0.13
N ASN A 682 -37.72 -49.11 -0.04
CA ASN A 682 -38.00 -48.03 -0.97
C ASN A 682 -38.22 -46.75 -0.15
N MET A 683 -37.64 -45.64 -0.61
CA MET A 683 -37.66 -44.36 0.08
C MET A 683 -37.87 -43.21 -0.90
N LYS A 684 -38.50 -42.13 -0.44
CA LYS A 684 -38.65 -40.90 -1.20
C LYS A 684 -38.45 -39.69 -0.29
N VAL A 685 -37.59 -38.77 -0.70
CA VAL A 685 -37.41 -37.48 -0.03
C VAL A 685 -38.02 -36.38 -0.89
N VAL A 686 -38.89 -35.58 -0.27
CA VAL A 686 -39.58 -34.45 -0.90
C VAL A 686 -39.16 -33.18 -0.19
N VAL A 687 -38.49 -32.30 -0.93
CA VAL A 687 -38.06 -30.99 -0.43
C VAL A 687 -38.85 -29.92 -1.14
N ARG A 688 -39.62 -29.15 -0.36
CA ARG A 688 -40.46 -28.07 -0.87
C ARG A 688 -39.75 -26.74 -0.65
N PRO A 689 -39.50 -25.95 -1.70
CA PRO A 689 -38.93 -24.62 -1.54
C PRO A 689 -39.89 -23.73 -0.74
N LEU A 690 -39.34 -22.69 -0.12
CA LEU A 690 -40.16 -21.66 0.48
C LEU A 690 -41.03 -21.01 -0.62
N ALA A 691 -42.33 -20.87 -0.38
CA ALA A 691 -43.28 -20.48 -1.42
C ALA A 691 -42.95 -19.11 -2.05
N ALA A 692 -42.47 -18.16 -1.24
CA ALA A 692 -42.07 -16.84 -1.68
C ALA A 692 -41.01 -16.24 -0.75
N LEU A 693 -40.17 -15.33 -1.28
CA LEU A 693 -39.20 -14.57 -0.49
C LEU A 693 -39.89 -13.72 0.58
N PRO A 694 -39.34 -13.65 1.80
CA PRO A 694 -39.97 -13.00 2.95
C PRO A 694 -40.09 -11.47 2.75
N LYS A 695 -41.01 -10.84 3.50
CA LYS A 695 -41.35 -9.41 3.36
C LYS A 695 -40.16 -8.46 3.50
N TRP A 696 -39.14 -8.84 4.26
CA TRP A 696 -37.93 -8.04 4.50
C TRP A 696 -36.90 -8.14 3.36
N HIS A 697 -37.09 -9.07 2.41
CA HIS A 697 -36.17 -9.29 1.29
C HIS A 697 -36.40 -8.26 0.17
N GLN A 698 -35.34 -7.84 -0.52
CA GLN A 698 -35.42 -6.83 -1.60
C GLN A 698 -36.35 -7.26 -2.75
N LYS A 699 -36.39 -8.56 -3.02
CA LYS A 699 -37.23 -9.23 -4.03
C LYS A 699 -38.43 -9.96 -3.41
N LYS A 700 -39.05 -9.39 -2.37
CA LYS A 700 -40.20 -10.00 -1.66
C LYS A 700 -41.26 -10.52 -2.63
N GLY A 701 -41.80 -11.71 -2.36
CA GLY A 701 -42.83 -12.33 -3.21
C GLY A 701 -42.29 -13.21 -4.35
N ASP A 702 -41.03 -13.06 -4.76
CA ASP A 702 -40.44 -13.93 -5.78
C ASP A 702 -40.24 -15.36 -5.28
N LYS A 703 -40.16 -16.33 -6.20
CA LYS A 703 -39.85 -17.72 -5.90
C LYS A 703 -38.45 -17.86 -5.32
N THR A 704 -38.23 -18.87 -4.46
CA THR A 704 -36.92 -19.13 -3.86
C THR A 704 -36.18 -20.23 -4.59
N TRP A 705 -34.85 -20.17 -4.49
CA TRP A 705 -33.98 -21.28 -4.82
C TRP A 705 -33.77 -22.19 -3.61
N ILE A 706 -33.63 -23.49 -3.89
CA ILE A 706 -33.09 -24.47 -2.95
C ILE A 706 -31.89 -25.15 -3.62
N PHE A 707 -30.80 -25.31 -2.87
CA PHE A 707 -29.55 -25.89 -3.32
C PHE A 707 -29.10 -26.96 -2.34
N PHE A 708 -28.78 -28.14 -2.87
CA PHE A 708 -28.27 -29.25 -2.09
C PHE A 708 -27.05 -29.85 -2.77
N ASP A 709 -26.10 -30.30 -1.96
CA ASP A 709 -24.92 -31.03 -2.42
C ASP A 709 -25.08 -32.51 -2.05
N GLU A 710 -25.36 -32.83 -0.78
CA GLU A 710 -25.31 -34.23 -0.30
C GLU A 710 -26.50 -34.68 0.53
N MET A 711 -26.81 -35.98 0.44
CA MET A 711 -27.76 -36.68 1.30
C MET A 711 -27.12 -37.89 1.97
N PHE A 712 -26.91 -37.80 3.29
CA PHE A 712 -26.42 -38.91 4.10
C PHE A 712 -27.58 -39.70 4.70
N ILE A 713 -27.55 -41.02 4.53
CA ILE A 713 -28.57 -41.96 4.99
C ILE A 713 -27.93 -42.85 6.06
N TYR A 714 -28.43 -42.81 7.30
CA TYR A 714 -27.85 -43.56 8.42
C TYR A 714 -28.78 -44.65 8.93
#